data_AF-A0A402D0M5-F1
#
_entry.id   AF-A0A402D0M5-F1
#
_cell.length_a   1.000
_cell.length_b   1.000
_cell.length_c   1.000
_cell.angle_alpha   90.00
_cell.angle_beta   90.00
_cell.angle_gamma   90.00
#
_symmetry.space_group_name_H-M   'P 1'
#
loop_
_entity.id
_entity.type
_entity.pdbx_description
1 polymer ?
#
loop_
_entity_poly.entity_id
_entity_poly.type
_entity_poly.pdbx_seq_one_letter_code
_entity_poly.pdbx_strand_id
1 'polypeptide(L)'
;MTTPIGHRSTLRISYTLAGVALWSAGLSPARSADASQSAPTLAQALAHAAPPKSDLYITVNAHKVSLPKDAPAPAAGDTAAQIAAEYGRLVTGFGRVDAITATTFVVVNSPPLKPDPYDGMEPKQLIKILTSGFVDGQWKDFLSERGVGYADLTTDNQRAAFEALFPDGVMKIARGGAKKEIQGAELRQARLRLTYVTSVALPISGKTDEHVFTGGDIRAAGPEPYKMENLPFSDVDREYGVEVRSRKPAVAKPTDLDEDDPAFHPLVPVAGWKTVEDVIRAIAAATGREIYADPRYAAKSVTLLGAKGAVRAIDLMRALALCVGGTYRQVGPAFVLTNDIIGLGSKHELWRLFESRAAAMVAAPPAAPTTYTQQDIRWTSDEISPTQTQIDDYWKKWREDPRSARSDSLELYLPLQDLSATQLSAVRELQAQAVKAGQVHTTLEGTILVQSEPVVQAILPALDAPVILYDTYDNLLPPPPHNSRAIHEREEKLRQSRQSAAGAKEDKPQSLAALLAGFARRAVRLEPKSGAEVTDDLARMHDLGMNELWLKITPGTDTESDDDSIRLLQQTIVAAKAAKIAVYPDISLFVWRKYAGDEFLDRTVTDRTPMDENLLSPPPPPNVINPVSLVAPKVGERLSELIGRTSRVDGVAGMVWDNMTPRGYEQRAQFDSDWGTGAPLGYSVPARLAFLRKTHADPIDTHNNSFTATRAHVAVPGFDDDQSYEQRLYEDWRKFRISLGQMAVHSLTSALPDAFLSGPNRLPLLALPANNPMEDLYGSWDDFAKPSPALELVPWIGPDGKPIPGTERGHLRSSLVYRTVYVTAWPGASSSQIAARVIETLETDARNGEKNIVIDSIADPHSLETLSDAVSASAGDHP
;
A
#
# COMPACT_ATOMS: atom_id res chain seq x y z
N MET A 1 30.07 11.99 42.64
CA MET A 1 29.09 13.01 42.22
C MET A 1 28.21 12.35 41.15
N THR A 2 27.23 11.52 41.54
CA THR A 2 25.81 11.85 41.80
C THR A 2 25.10 12.53 40.62
N THR A 3 24.24 11.72 39.99
CA THR A 3 23.12 11.84 39.01
C THR A 3 22.30 13.17 38.99
N PRO A 4 21.32 13.40 38.07
CA PRO A 4 20.67 12.48 37.09
C PRO A 4 20.38 13.03 35.66
N ILE A 5 20.15 12.10 34.71
CA ILE A 5 19.38 12.33 33.48
C ILE A 5 17.96 11.80 33.70
N GLY A 6 16.97 12.64 33.39
CA GLY A 6 15.54 12.42 33.59
C GLY A 6 14.86 11.60 32.50
N HIS A 7 13.84 10.90 32.95
CA HIS A 7 12.76 10.15 32.30
C HIS A 7 12.47 10.39 30.80
N ARG A 8 12.45 9.28 30.05
CA ARG A 8 11.48 9.04 28.97
C ARG A 8 10.55 7.90 29.40
N SER A 9 9.27 8.23 29.56
CA SER A 9 8.16 7.31 29.81
C SER A 9 7.73 6.65 28.50
N THR A 10 8.21 5.43 28.24
CA THR A 10 7.56 4.51 27.31
C THR A 10 6.42 3.80 28.05
N LEU A 11 5.19 4.11 27.69
CA LEU A 11 4.01 3.36 28.10
C LEU A 11 4.05 1.99 27.38
N ARG A 12 4.72 1.00 28.01
CA ARG A 12 4.55 -0.41 27.67
C ARG A 12 3.29 -0.90 28.37
N ILE A 13 2.25 -1.21 27.60
CA ILE A 13 1.14 -2.05 28.08
C ILE A 13 1.70 -3.47 28.16
N SER A 14 2.26 -3.80 29.31
CA SER A 14 2.61 -5.17 29.68
C SER A 14 1.34 -5.85 30.20
N TYR A 15 0.83 -6.84 29.47
CA TYR A 15 -0.14 -7.79 30.02
C TYR A 15 0.56 -8.63 31.11
N THR A 16 0.48 -8.16 32.34
CA THR A 16 0.93 -8.90 33.53
C THR A 16 -0.14 -9.93 33.87
N LEU A 17 0.02 -11.17 33.40
CA LEU A 17 -0.72 -12.32 33.89
C LEU A 17 -0.20 -12.64 35.30
N ALA A 18 -0.91 -12.14 36.32
CA ALA A 18 -0.65 -12.47 37.72
C ALA A 18 -1.89 -13.15 38.33
N GLY A 19 -1.66 -14.35 38.88
CA GLY A 19 -2.39 -14.84 40.04
C GLY A 19 -3.56 -15.79 39.77
N VAL A 20 -3.25 -17.07 39.52
CA VAL A 20 -4.13 -18.16 39.99
C VAL A 20 -3.36 -18.98 41.02
N ALA A 21 -3.84 -18.89 42.25
CA ALA A 21 -3.27 -19.52 43.43
C ALA A 21 -3.49 -21.04 43.44
N LEU A 22 -2.52 -21.74 44.02
CA LEU A 22 -2.52 -23.17 44.30
C LEU A 22 -3.76 -23.61 45.10
N TRP A 23 -4.52 -24.55 44.54
CA TRP A 23 -5.32 -25.52 45.30
C TRP A 23 -4.90 -26.93 44.87
N SER A 24 -4.03 -27.53 45.66
CA SER A 24 -3.68 -28.95 45.59
C SER A 24 -4.58 -29.73 46.56
N ALA A 25 -5.63 -30.35 46.03
CA ALA A 25 -6.43 -31.33 46.77
C ALA A 25 -6.76 -32.54 45.88
N GLY A 26 -6.15 -33.68 46.21
CA GLY A 26 -6.68 -35.03 46.01
C GLY A 26 -7.10 -35.45 44.60
N LEU A 27 -6.15 -35.67 43.69
CA LEU A 27 -6.42 -36.49 42.50
C LEU A 27 -6.30 -37.97 42.85
N SER A 28 -7.42 -38.68 42.74
CA SER A 28 -7.44 -40.15 42.64
C SER A 28 -6.57 -40.60 41.46
N PRO A 29 -5.96 -41.80 41.50
CA PRO A 29 -5.28 -42.35 40.34
C PRO A 29 -6.30 -42.55 39.22
N ALA A 30 -6.27 -41.67 38.22
CA ALA A 30 -6.99 -41.88 36.97
C ALA A 30 -6.50 -43.21 36.40
N ARG A 31 -7.43 -44.14 36.19
CA ARG A 31 -7.19 -45.36 35.41
C ARG A 31 -6.53 -44.94 34.09
N SER A 32 -5.39 -45.55 33.79
CA SER A 32 -4.78 -45.58 32.45
C SER A 32 -5.77 -46.22 31.48
N ALA A 33 -6.79 -45.46 31.08
CA ALA A 33 -7.65 -45.80 29.96
C ALA A 33 -6.79 -45.68 28.70
N ASP A 34 -6.72 -46.79 27.97
CA ASP A 34 -6.03 -47.00 26.69
C ASP A 34 -5.65 -45.70 25.98
N ALA A 35 -4.38 -45.30 26.09
CA ALA A 35 -3.81 -44.32 25.19
C ALA A 35 -3.79 -44.98 23.80
N SER A 36 -4.86 -44.75 23.03
CA SER A 36 -4.98 -45.24 21.66
C SER A 36 -3.71 -44.83 20.92
N GLN A 37 -2.89 -45.82 20.56
CA GLN A 37 -1.64 -45.62 19.86
C GLN A 37 -1.94 -44.72 18.65
N SER A 38 -1.37 -43.51 18.62
CA SER A 38 -1.60 -42.57 17.53
C SER A 38 -1.24 -43.24 16.21
N ALA A 39 -2.11 -43.14 15.21
CA ALA A 39 -1.85 -43.72 13.89
C ALA A 39 -0.46 -43.30 13.37
N PRO A 40 0.29 -44.21 12.72
CA PRO A 40 1.61 -43.90 12.22
C PRO A 40 1.56 -42.76 11.18
N THR A 41 2.59 -41.94 11.17
CA THR A 41 2.80 -40.93 10.10
C THR A 41 3.24 -41.61 8.81
N LEU A 42 3.11 -40.93 7.67
CA LEU A 42 3.58 -41.45 6.38
C LEU A 42 5.08 -41.82 6.43
N ALA A 43 5.91 -41.01 7.10
CA ALA A 43 7.34 -41.31 7.24
C ALA A 43 7.58 -42.64 8.00
N GLN A 44 6.80 -42.89 9.07
CA GLN A 44 6.89 -44.14 9.84
C GLN A 44 6.39 -45.33 9.02
N ALA A 45 5.28 -45.18 8.28
CA ALA A 45 4.77 -46.24 7.42
C ALA A 45 5.75 -46.59 6.30
N LEU A 46 6.34 -45.59 5.63
CA LEU A 46 7.31 -45.80 4.56
C LEU A 46 8.61 -46.49 5.02
N ALA A 47 8.99 -46.34 6.30
CA ALA A 47 10.15 -47.06 6.86
C ALA A 47 9.95 -48.58 6.90
N HIS A 48 8.70 -49.05 6.83
CA HIS A 48 8.32 -50.46 6.80
C HIS A 48 7.85 -50.95 5.41
N ALA A 49 7.93 -50.09 4.39
CA ALA A 49 7.53 -50.43 3.03
C ALA A 49 8.36 -51.58 2.46
N ALA A 50 7.76 -52.38 1.59
CA ALA A 50 8.49 -53.33 0.77
C ALA A 50 9.59 -52.62 -0.05
N PRO A 51 10.68 -53.34 -0.42
CA PRO A 51 11.75 -52.77 -1.22
C PRO A 51 11.21 -52.05 -2.47
N PRO A 52 11.66 -50.81 -2.72
CA PRO A 52 11.14 -49.99 -3.80
C PRO A 52 11.45 -50.61 -5.17
N LYS A 53 10.51 -50.44 -6.12
CA LYS A 53 10.74 -50.85 -7.53
C LYS A 53 11.68 -49.86 -8.25
N SER A 54 11.53 -48.58 -7.94
CA SER A 54 12.44 -47.52 -8.39
C SER A 54 13.66 -47.41 -7.50
N ASP A 55 14.72 -46.78 -7.99
CA ASP A 55 15.95 -46.62 -7.23
C ASP A 55 15.83 -45.61 -6.09
N LEU A 56 14.86 -44.70 -6.18
CA LEU A 56 14.59 -43.73 -5.13
C LEU A 56 13.12 -43.35 -5.07
N TYR A 57 12.54 -43.37 -3.88
CA TYR A 57 11.32 -42.65 -3.56
C TYR A 57 11.69 -41.44 -2.70
N ILE A 58 11.14 -40.27 -3.03
CA ILE A 58 11.32 -39.03 -2.29
C ILE A 58 9.96 -38.46 -1.87
N THR A 59 9.89 -37.93 -0.66
CA THR A 59 8.72 -37.20 -0.16
C THR A 59 9.14 -36.11 0.82
N VAL A 60 8.37 -35.03 0.88
CA VAL A 60 8.65 -33.88 1.74
C VAL A 60 7.62 -33.79 2.86
N ASN A 61 8.09 -33.53 4.09
CA ASN A 61 7.29 -33.43 5.32
C ASN A 61 6.42 -34.68 5.61
N ALA A 62 6.85 -35.88 5.24
CA ALA A 62 6.07 -37.10 5.50
C ALA A 62 5.78 -37.37 6.99
N HIS A 63 6.59 -36.81 7.91
CA HIS A 63 6.31 -36.87 9.35
C HIS A 63 5.09 -36.02 9.78
N LYS A 64 4.63 -35.08 8.95
CA LYS A 64 3.43 -34.25 9.18
C LYS A 64 2.16 -34.83 8.53
N VAL A 65 2.28 -35.94 7.81
CA VAL A 65 1.16 -36.55 7.09
C VAL A 65 0.60 -37.70 7.93
N SER A 66 -0.59 -37.49 8.49
CA SER A 66 -1.31 -38.49 9.26
C SER A 66 -2.20 -39.36 8.37
N LEU A 67 -2.43 -40.60 8.80
CA LEU A 67 -3.37 -41.51 8.15
C LEU A 67 -4.79 -40.94 8.31
N PRO A 68 -5.60 -40.82 7.23
CA PRO A 68 -7.01 -40.46 7.35
C PRO A 68 -7.73 -41.38 8.33
N LYS A 69 -8.67 -40.85 9.11
CA LYS A 69 -9.32 -41.55 10.22
C LYS A 69 -9.92 -42.91 9.84
N ASP A 70 -10.43 -43.02 8.61
CA ASP A 70 -11.13 -44.18 8.11
C ASP A 70 -10.29 -45.02 7.12
N ALA A 71 -9.02 -44.65 6.88
CA ALA A 71 -8.13 -45.43 6.04
C ALA A 71 -7.57 -46.64 6.81
N PRO A 72 -7.45 -47.82 6.18
CA PRO A 72 -6.81 -48.97 6.78
C PRO A 72 -5.34 -48.67 7.12
N ALA A 73 -4.87 -49.18 8.25
CA ALA A 73 -3.45 -49.12 8.57
C ALA A 73 -2.65 -49.92 7.54
N PRO A 74 -1.50 -49.40 7.06
CA PRO A 74 -0.65 -50.13 6.13
C PRO A 74 -0.23 -51.50 6.68
N ALA A 75 -0.31 -52.52 5.84
CA ALA A 75 0.11 -53.88 6.16
C ALA A 75 1.62 -54.07 5.94
N ALA A 76 2.21 -55.01 6.67
CA ALA A 76 3.60 -55.40 6.44
C ALA A 76 3.76 -55.97 5.02
N GLY A 77 4.71 -55.43 4.26
CA GLY A 77 4.94 -55.82 2.87
C GLY A 77 4.20 -54.96 1.83
N ASP A 78 3.40 -53.98 2.26
CA ASP A 78 2.84 -53.00 1.33
C ASP A 78 3.94 -52.22 0.60
N THR A 79 3.70 -51.94 -0.68
CA THR A 79 4.60 -51.10 -1.49
C THR A 79 4.46 -49.63 -1.11
N ALA A 80 5.48 -48.82 -1.39
CA ALA A 80 5.44 -47.38 -1.17
C ALA A 80 4.24 -46.69 -1.86
N ALA A 81 3.80 -47.19 -3.03
CA ALA A 81 2.63 -46.68 -3.74
C ALA A 81 1.30 -47.03 -3.06
N GLN A 82 1.17 -48.24 -2.52
CA GLN A 82 0.00 -48.62 -1.72
C GLN A 82 -0.08 -47.79 -0.45
N ILE A 83 1.04 -47.68 0.28
CA ILE A 83 1.14 -46.83 1.46
C ILE A 83 0.76 -45.38 1.12
N ALA A 84 1.33 -44.81 0.06
CA ALA A 84 1.00 -43.45 -0.37
C ALA A 84 -0.52 -43.28 -0.62
N ALA A 85 -1.16 -44.21 -1.32
CA ALA A 85 -2.59 -44.15 -1.61
C ALA A 85 -3.45 -44.10 -0.34
N GLU A 86 -3.14 -44.91 0.68
CA GLU A 86 -3.86 -44.91 1.97
C GLU A 86 -3.75 -43.57 2.71
N TYR A 87 -2.64 -42.85 2.53
CA TYR A 87 -2.44 -41.51 3.08
C TYR A 87 -2.98 -40.39 2.18
N GLY A 88 -3.75 -40.71 1.14
CA GLY A 88 -4.27 -39.74 0.18
C GLY A 88 -3.17 -39.05 -0.63
N ARG A 89 -2.11 -39.80 -0.98
CA ARG A 89 -0.95 -39.32 -1.76
C ARG A 89 -0.88 -40.01 -3.12
N LEU A 90 -0.21 -39.35 -4.05
CA LEU A 90 0.07 -39.83 -5.39
C LEU A 90 1.57 -40.16 -5.52
N VAL A 91 1.89 -41.21 -6.27
CA VAL A 91 3.26 -41.52 -6.71
C VAL A 91 3.42 -41.15 -8.18
N THR A 92 4.44 -40.37 -8.51
CA THR A 92 4.76 -39.97 -9.90
C THR A 92 6.25 -40.18 -10.18
N GLY A 93 6.58 -40.85 -11.28
CA GLY A 93 7.96 -41.19 -11.64
C GLY A 93 8.64 -40.20 -12.58
N PHE A 94 9.92 -39.96 -12.34
CA PHE A 94 10.85 -39.16 -13.13
C PHE A 94 12.14 -39.96 -13.32
N GLY A 95 12.25 -40.69 -14.43
CA GLY A 95 13.39 -41.57 -14.67
C GLY A 95 13.52 -42.64 -13.57
N ARG A 96 14.57 -42.54 -12.74
CA ARG A 96 14.85 -43.49 -11.64
C ARG A 96 14.35 -43.01 -10.27
N VAL A 97 13.64 -41.88 -10.21
CA VAL A 97 13.14 -41.24 -8.99
C VAL A 97 11.62 -41.17 -9.00
N ASP A 98 10.98 -41.70 -7.96
CA ASP A 98 9.53 -41.57 -7.72
C ASP A 98 9.27 -40.51 -6.64
N ALA A 99 8.41 -39.54 -6.94
CA ALA A 99 7.92 -38.54 -5.99
C ALA A 99 6.62 -39.02 -5.34
N ILE A 100 6.53 -38.97 -4.00
CA ILE A 100 5.28 -39.17 -3.25
C ILE A 100 4.77 -37.79 -2.79
N THR A 101 3.67 -37.33 -3.38
CA THR A 101 3.14 -35.97 -3.22
C THR A 101 1.64 -35.95 -2.88
N ALA A 102 1.08 -34.78 -2.57
CA ALA A 102 -0.37 -34.58 -2.45
C ALA A 102 -1.10 -34.96 -3.76
N THR A 103 -2.38 -35.26 -3.70
CA THR A 103 -3.20 -35.50 -4.90
C THR A 103 -3.60 -34.21 -5.63
N THR A 104 -3.59 -33.08 -4.93
CA THR A 104 -3.91 -31.75 -5.47
C THR A 104 -3.01 -30.68 -4.89
N PHE A 105 -2.78 -29.60 -5.65
CA PHE A 105 -2.16 -28.36 -5.18
C PHE A 105 -3.16 -27.20 -5.25
N VAL A 106 -2.98 -26.20 -4.38
CA VAL A 106 -3.61 -24.90 -4.55
C VAL A 106 -2.70 -24.07 -5.46
N VAL A 107 -3.27 -23.48 -6.51
CA VAL A 107 -2.58 -22.55 -7.40
C VAL A 107 -3.29 -21.22 -7.40
N VAL A 108 -2.52 -20.13 -7.40
CA VAL A 108 -3.02 -18.78 -7.67
C VAL A 108 -3.08 -18.61 -9.18
N ASN A 109 -4.26 -18.31 -9.72
CA ASN A 109 -4.41 -18.00 -11.13
C ASN A 109 -3.90 -16.58 -11.41
N SER A 110 -3.45 -16.34 -12.64
CA SER A 110 -3.17 -14.98 -13.10
C SER A 110 -4.48 -14.34 -13.54
N PRO A 111 -4.77 -13.08 -13.19
CA PRO A 111 -6.01 -12.44 -13.62
C PRO A 111 -6.02 -12.26 -15.14
N PRO A 112 -7.20 -12.38 -15.80
CA PRO A 112 -7.34 -12.06 -17.22
C PRO A 112 -7.21 -10.56 -17.44
N LEU A 113 -7.11 -10.14 -18.71
CA LEU A 113 -6.98 -8.73 -19.05
C LEU A 113 -8.24 -7.90 -18.80
N LYS A 114 -9.44 -8.53 -18.88
CA LYS A 114 -10.73 -7.85 -18.76
C LYS A 114 -11.50 -8.38 -17.54
N PRO A 115 -11.72 -7.57 -16.50
CA PRO A 115 -12.59 -7.94 -15.39
C PRO A 115 -14.07 -7.92 -15.80
N ASP A 116 -14.89 -8.74 -15.15
CA ASP A 116 -16.31 -8.45 -15.02
C ASP A 116 -16.44 -7.44 -13.88
N PRO A 117 -16.76 -6.16 -14.17
CA PRO A 117 -16.70 -5.14 -13.16
C PRO A 117 -17.69 -5.39 -12.02
N TYR A 118 -18.77 -6.14 -12.21
CA TYR A 118 -19.81 -6.32 -11.19
C TYR A 118 -19.60 -7.54 -10.30
N ASP A 119 -19.13 -8.66 -10.84
CA ASP A 119 -19.02 -9.91 -10.07
C ASP A 119 -18.03 -9.75 -8.90
N GLY A 120 -18.44 -10.12 -7.69
CA GLY A 120 -17.61 -9.96 -6.51
C GLY A 120 -17.35 -8.51 -6.08
N MET A 121 -17.88 -7.47 -6.72
CA MET A 121 -17.74 -6.08 -6.26
C MET A 121 -18.32 -5.89 -4.85
N GLU A 122 -17.79 -4.96 -4.06
CA GLU A 122 -18.34 -4.64 -2.75
C GLU A 122 -19.81 -4.20 -2.83
N PRO A 123 -20.68 -4.64 -1.91
CA PRO A 123 -22.10 -4.30 -1.91
C PRO A 123 -22.40 -2.80 -1.99
N LYS A 124 -21.69 -1.93 -1.24
CA LYS A 124 -21.88 -0.47 -1.35
C LYS A 124 -21.63 0.07 -2.75
N GLN A 125 -20.59 -0.42 -3.43
CA GLN A 125 -20.27 0.02 -4.78
C GLN A 125 -21.35 -0.46 -5.76
N LEU A 126 -21.79 -1.71 -5.64
CA LEU A 126 -22.89 -2.26 -6.44
C LEU A 126 -24.19 -1.46 -6.26
N ILE A 127 -24.55 -1.14 -5.02
CA ILE A 127 -25.71 -0.30 -4.71
C ILE A 127 -25.54 1.11 -5.29
N LYS A 128 -24.36 1.72 -5.18
CA LYS A 128 -24.07 3.04 -5.74
C LYS A 128 -24.24 3.06 -7.27
N ILE A 129 -23.73 2.04 -7.96
CA ILE A 129 -23.90 1.90 -9.42
C ILE A 129 -25.37 1.69 -9.76
N LEU A 130 -26.03 0.76 -9.05
CA LEU A 130 -27.44 0.43 -9.26
C LEU A 130 -28.32 1.69 -9.13
N THR A 131 -28.14 2.44 -8.05
CA THR A 131 -28.89 3.67 -7.74
C THR A 131 -28.53 4.84 -8.64
N SER A 132 -27.32 4.90 -9.20
CA SER A 132 -26.95 5.94 -10.17
C SER A 132 -27.73 5.86 -11.48
N GLY A 133 -28.22 4.66 -11.84
CA GLY A 133 -29.09 4.46 -12.99
C GLY A 133 -30.57 4.67 -12.68
N PHE A 134 -30.95 4.90 -11.42
CA PHE A 134 -32.36 5.00 -11.05
C PHE A 134 -33.03 6.24 -11.63
N VAL A 135 -34.21 6.04 -12.23
CA VAL A 135 -35.13 7.13 -12.56
C VAL A 135 -35.92 7.56 -11.30
N ASP A 136 -36.58 8.72 -11.33
CA ASP A 136 -37.34 9.28 -10.20
C ASP A 136 -38.32 8.27 -9.56
N GLY A 137 -39.06 7.52 -10.38
CA GLY A 137 -39.95 6.47 -9.88
C GLY A 137 -39.21 5.39 -9.08
N GLN A 138 -38.06 4.92 -9.57
CA GLN A 138 -37.24 3.92 -8.88
C GLN A 138 -36.67 4.48 -7.56
N TRP A 139 -36.21 5.73 -7.53
CA TRP A 139 -35.77 6.37 -6.30
C TRP A 139 -36.89 6.49 -5.27
N LYS A 140 -38.07 6.94 -5.69
CA LYS A 140 -39.26 7.02 -4.83
C LYS A 140 -39.61 5.66 -4.24
N ASP A 141 -39.52 4.61 -5.04
CA ASP A 141 -39.78 3.24 -4.59
C ASP A 141 -38.69 2.72 -3.65
N PHE A 142 -37.42 3.00 -3.93
CA PHE A 142 -36.27 2.64 -3.11
C PHE A 142 -36.33 3.28 -1.73
N LEU A 143 -36.90 4.48 -1.63
CA LEU A 143 -37.14 5.20 -0.37
C LEU A 143 -38.51 4.87 0.26
N SER A 144 -39.24 3.90 -0.27
CA SER A 144 -40.55 3.50 0.24
C SER A 144 -40.52 2.12 0.90
N GLU A 145 -41.60 1.76 1.60
CA GLU A 145 -41.77 0.41 2.14
C GLU A 145 -41.80 -0.68 1.06
N ARG A 146 -42.20 -0.32 -0.18
CA ARG A 146 -42.27 -1.24 -1.34
C ARG A 146 -40.89 -1.69 -1.80
N GLY A 147 -39.89 -0.80 -1.77
CA GLY A 147 -38.59 -1.02 -2.39
C GLY A 147 -38.63 -1.16 -3.92
N VAL A 148 -37.46 -1.34 -4.55
CA VAL A 148 -37.24 -1.62 -5.98
C VAL A 148 -36.84 -3.09 -6.15
N GLY A 149 -37.59 -3.86 -6.93
CA GLY A 149 -37.24 -5.24 -7.25
C GLY A 149 -36.61 -5.39 -8.63
N TYR A 150 -36.09 -6.58 -8.94
CA TYR A 150 -35.47 -6.91 -10.23
C TYR A 150 -36.36 -6.55 -11.44
N ALA A 151 -37.68 -6.81 -11.34
CA ALA A 151 -38.64 -6.51 -12.38
C ALA A 151 -38.89 -5.01 -12.60
N ASP A 152 -38.58 -4.17 -11.61
CA ASP A 152 -38.69 -2.70 -11.70
C ASP A 152 -37.43 -2.08 -12.37
N LEU A 153 -36.39 -2.86 -12.65
CA LEU A 153 -35.13 -2.40 -13.26
C LEU A 153 -35.24 -2.33 -14.79
N THR A 154 -34.80 -1.20 -15.34
CA THR A 154 -35.06 -0.78 -16.74
C THR A 154 -33.91 -1.03 -17.69
N THR A 155 -32.68 -1.22 -17.18
CA THR A 155 -31.49 -1.47 -18.00
C THR A 155 -30.81 -2.78 -17.62
N ASP A 156 -30.07 -3.37 -18.57
CA ASP A 156 -29.31 -4.59 -18.31
C ASP A 156 -28.21 -4.35 -17.27
N ASN A 157 -27.59 -3.17 -17.25
CA ASN A 157 -26.60 -2.80 -16.22
C ASN A 157 -27.22 -2.76 -14.81
N GLN A 158 -28.43 -2.23 -14.66
CA GLN A 158 -29.14 -2.29 -13.38
C GLN A 158 -29.40 -3.74 -12.95
N ARG A 159 -29.85 -4.58 -13.87
CA ARG A 159 -30.13 -6.00 -13.59
C ARG A 159 -28.88 -6.78 -13.22
N ALA A 160 -27.76 -6.53 -13.92
CA ALA A 160 -26.47 -7.12 -13.62
C ALA A 160 -25.96 -6.69 -12.24
N ALA A 161 -26.01 -5.39 -11.92
CA ALA A 161 -25.62 -4.88 -10.60
C ALA A 161 -26.51 -5.45 -9.48
N PHE A 162 -27.81 -5.62 -9.70
CA PHE A 162 -28.72 -6.26 -8.76
C PHE A 162 -28.39 -7.74 -8.55
N GLU A 163 -28.12 -8.50 -9.61
CA GLU A 163 -27.76 -9.92 -9.51
C GLU A 163 -26.41 -10.10 -8.82
N ALA A 164 -25.44 -9.21 -9.08
CA ALA A 164 -24.12 -9.23 -8.46
C ALA A 164 -24.15 -9.00 -6.94
N LEU A 165 -25.22 -8.42 -6.37
CA LEU A 165 -25.41 -8.33 -4.92
C LEU A 165 -25.52 -9.70 -4.25
N PHE A 166 -25.79 -10.76 -5.01
CA PHE A 166 -25.97 -12.13 -4.52
C PHE A 166 -24.91 -13.04 -5.17
N PRO A 167 -23.71 -13.14 -4.58
CA PRO A 167 -22.61 -13.94 -5.14
C PRO A 167 -23.04 -15.38 -5.45
N ASP A 168 -22.62 -15.88 -6.62
CA ASP A 168 -22.99 -17.19 -7.16
C ASP A 168 -24.51 -17.40 -7.32
N GLY A 169 -25.32 -16.33 -7.31
CA GLY A 169 -26.77 -16.42 -7.34
C GLY A 169 -27.37 -16.99 -6.05
N VAL A 170 -26.69 -16.77 -4.91
CA VAL A 170 -27.07 -17.26 -3.59
C VAL A 170 -27.01 -16.16 -2.53
N MET A 171 -28.01 -16.10 -1.65
CA MET A 171 -28.01 -15.29 -0.44
C MET A 171 -28.05 -16.20 0.79
N LYS A 172 -26.93 -16.24 1.53
CA LYS A 172 -26.83 -16.94 2.81
C LYS A 172 -27.17 -15.95 3.90
N ILE A 173 -28.18 -16.26 4.70
CA ILE A 173 -28.69 -15.37 5.74
C ILE A 173 -28.71 -16.06 7.09
N ALA A 174 -28.51 -15.28 8.16
CA ALA A 174 -28.61 -15.75 9.52
C ALA A 174 -29.50 -14.85 10.39
N ARG A 175 -30.22 -15.47 11.33
CA ARG A 175 -31.05 -14.81 12.34
C ARG A 175 -31.12 -15.70 13.58
N GLY A 176 -30.75 -15.18 14.76
CA GLY A 176 -30.77 -15.94 16.01
C GLY A 176 -29.99 -17.27 15.96
N GLY A 177 -28.93 -17.36 15.16
CA GLY A 177 -28.15 -18.59 14.93
C GLY A 177 -28.74 -19.56 13.90
N ALA A 178 -29.99 -19.37 13.46
CA ALA A 178 -30.56 -20.11 12.34
C ALA A 178 -29.99 -19.59 11.02
N LYS A 179 -29.53 -20.50 10.16
CA LYS A 179 -28.98 -20.19 8.83
C LYS A 179 -29.94 -20.67 7.74
N LYS A 180 -30.16 -19.84 6.72
CA LYS A 180 -30.98 -20.16 5.54
C LYS A 180 -30.23 -19.74 4.27
N GLU A 181 -30.45 -20.49 3.20
CA GLU A 181 -29.94 -20.19 1.86
C GLU A 181 -31.11 -19.89 0.92
N ILE A 182 -31.00 -18.81 0.15
CA ILE A 182 -31.98 -18.40 -0.86
C ILE A 182 -31.28 -18.32 -2.21
N GLN A 183 -31.89 -18.87 -3.26
CA GLN A 183 -31.23 -19.03 -4.57
C GLN A 183 -32.18 -18.84 -5.76
N GLY A 184 -31.59 -18.59 -6.93
CA GLY A 184 -32.29 -18.63 -8.22
C GLY A 184 -33.46 -17.65 -8.34
N ALA A 185 -34.63 -18.15 -8.75
CA ALA A 185 -35.80 -17.30 -9.03
C ALA A 185 -36.34 -16.57 -7.79
N GLU A 186 -36.11 -17.10 -6.57
CA GLU A 186 -36.53 -16.46 -5.31
C GLU A 186 -35.74 -15.17 -5.05
N LEU A 187 -34.45 -15.12 -5.39
CA LEU A 187 -33.65 -13.91 -5.27
C LEU A 187 -34.13 -12.79 -6.18
N ARG A 188 -34.60 -13.12 -7.38
CA ARG A 188 -35.18 -12.13 -8.31
C ARG A 188 -36.52 -11.55 -7.81
N GLN A 189 -37.11 -12.12 -6.75
CA GLN A 189 -38.27 -11.55 -6.06
C GLN A 189 -37.87 -10.57 -4.96
N ALA A 190 -36.58 -10.47 -4.61
CA ALA A 190 -36.11 -9.52 -3.62
C ALA A 190 -36.39 -8.08 -4.08
N ARG A 191 -36.74 -7.23 -3.11
CA ARG A 191 -36.94 -5.79 -3.30
C ARG A 191 -35.99 -5.04 -2.38
N LEU A 192 -35.16 -4.16 -2.94
CA LEU A 192 -34.20 -3.35 -2.21
C LEU A 192 -34.86 -2.06 -1.76
N ARG A 193 -34.65 -1.65 -0.50
CA ARG A 193 -35.03 -0.32 -0.01
C ARG A 193 -33.93 0.27 0.84
N LEU A 194 -33.81 1.60 0.83
CA LEU A 194 -32.96 2.37 1.74
C LEU A 194 -33.79 2.82 2.94
N THR A 195 -33.33 2.49 4.14
CA THR A 195 -33.98 2.83 5.42
C THR A 195 -32.94 3.16 6.47
N TYR A 196 -33.35 3.79 7.55
CA TYR A 196 -32.54 3.84 8.77
C TYR A 196 -32.70 2.55 9.60
N VAL A 197 -31.60 2.11 10.20
CA VAL A 197 -31.55 1.13 11.30
C VAL A 197 -30.96 1.82 12.52
N THR A 198 -31.64 1.70 13.66
CA THR A 198 -31.30 2.39 14.90
C THR A 198 -30.54 1.47 15.84
N SER A 199 -29.49 2.00 16.42
CA SER A 199 -28.75 1.43 17.53
C SER A 199 -28.81 2.39 18.73
N VAL A 200 -28.65 1.83 19.92
CA VAL A 200 -28.68 2.60 21.17
C VAL A 200 -27.38 2.37 21.90
N ALA A 201 -26.71 3.46 22.29
CA ALA A 201 -25.58 3.43 23.19
C ALA A 201 -25.96 4.05 24.55
N LEU A 202 -25.57 3.34 25.60
CA LEU A 202 -25.82 3.75 26.98
C LEU A 202 -24.62 4.54 27.51
N PRO A 203 -24.83 5.56 28.35
CA PRO A 203 -23.73 6.27 28.99
C PRO A 203 -22.97 5.34 29.96
N ILE A 204 -21.66 5.56 30.08
CA ILE A 204 -20.79 4.81 30.99
C ILE A 204 -20.93 5.39 32.40
N SER A 205 -21.06 4.51 33.41
CA SER A 205 -21.18 4.93 34.81
C SER A 205 -19.99 5.80 35.25
N GLY A 206 -20.28 6.99 35.77
CA GLY A 206 -19.26 7.98 36.16
C GLY A 206 -18.68 8.81 35.00
N LYS A 207 -19.11 8.55 33.76
CA LYS A 207 -18.70 9.26 32.55
C LYS A 207 -19.90 9.49 31.62
N THR A 208 -20.80 10.39 32.01
CA THR A 208 -22.08 10.61 31.33
C THR A 208 -21.99 11.13 29.90
N ASP A 209 -20.81 11.59 29.48
CA ASP A 209 -20.51 12.08 28.14
C ASP A 209 -19.80 11.02 27.26
N GLU A 210 -19.50 9.84 27.81
CA GLU A 210 -18.99 8.68 27.07
C GLU A 210 -20.10 7.63 26.94
N HIS A 211 -20.35 7.17 25.71
CA HIS A 211 -21.38 6.17 25.40
C HIS A 211 -20.75 4.87 24.93
N VAL A 212 -21.37 3.75 25.24
CA VAL A 212 -20.99 2.43 24.75
C VAL A 212 -22.20 1.74 24.12
N PHE A 213 -22.02 1.23 22.90
CA PHE A 213 -22.98 0.31 22.31
C PHE A 213 -22.90 -0.99 23.09
N THR A 214 -24.00 -1.41 23.69
CA THR A 214 -24.09 -2.75 24.28
C THR A 214 -23.83 -3.75 23.14
N GLY A 215 -22.81 -4.61 23.28
CA GLY A 215 -22.32 -5.45 22.18
C GLY A 215 -23.43 -6.16 21.40
N GLY A 216 -23.19 -6.48 20.12
CA GLY A 216 -24.22 -6.86 19.11
C GLY A 216 -25.19 -8.02 19.44
N ASP A 217 -25.02 -8.66 20.60
CA ASP A 217 -25.89 -9.70 21.15
C ASP A 217 -26.99 -9.15 22.09
N ILE A 218 -26.86 -7.89 22.57
CA ILE A 218 -27.81 -7.24 23.48
C ILE A 218 -28.76 -6.40 22.64
N ARG A 219 -30.04 -6.76 22.62
CA ARG A 219 -31.00 -6.27 21.60
C ARG A 219 -32.26 -5.70 22.23
N ALA A 220 -32.75 -4.63 21.61
CA ALA A 220 -34.08 -4.09 21.86
C ALA A 220 -35.16 -5.08 21.40
N ALA A 221 -36.37 -4.93 21.92
CA ALA A 221 -37.53 -5.70 21.49
C ALA A 221 -37.73 -5.60 19.96
N GLY A 222 -38.20 -6.71 19.35
CA GLY A 222 -38.64 -6.79 17.96
C GLY A 222 -38.11 -7.95 17.14
N PRO A 223 -38.73 -8.24 15.99
CA PRO A 223 -38.29 -9.30 15.10
C PRO A 223 -36.91 -8.96 14.52
N GLU A 224 -35.89 -9.70 14.93
CA GLU A 224 -34.52 -9.50 14.43
C GLU A 224 -34.48 -9.53 12.89
N PRO A 225 -33.85 -8.56 12.22
CA PRO A 225 -33.62 -8.66 10.79
C PRO A 225 -32.65 -9.81 10.48
N TYR A 226 -32.79 -10.41 9.30
CA TYR A 226 -31.79 -11.34 8.80
C TYR A 226 -30.50 -10.58 8.47
N LYS A 227 -29.35 -11.21 8.70
CA LYS A 227 -28.04 -10.70 8.28
C LYS A 227 -27.55 -11.53 7.12
N MET A 228 -27.08 -10.90 6.04
CA MET A 228 -26.41 -11.63 4.96
C MET A 228 -25.00 -12.04 5.41
N GLU A 229 -24.69 -13.35 5.38
CA GLU A 229 -23.42 -13.92 5.83
C GLU A 229 -22.38 -14.04 4.70
N ASN A 230 -22.81 -14.03 3.43
CA ASN A 230 -21.94 -14.20 2.27
C ASN A 230 -21.66 -12.88 1.53
N LEU A 231 -21.51 -11.77 2.27
CA LEU A 231 -20.98 -10.53 1.72
C LEU A 231 -19.44 -10.62 1.67
N PRO A 232 -18.82 -10.68 0.48
CA PRO A 232 -17.38 -10.77 0.37
C PRO A 232 -16.73 -9.42 0.72
N PHE A 233 -16.14 -9.29 1.91
CA PHE A 233 -15.43 -8.07 2.28
C PHE A 233 -13.90 -8.19 2.11
N SER A 234 -13.33 -9.39 2.20
CA SER A 234 -11.89 -9.64 1.98
C SER A 234 -11.61 -11.13 1.71
N ASP A 235 -10.38 -11.44 1.30
CA ASP A 235 -9.84 -12.80 1.13
C ASP A 235 -10.72 -13.73 0.29
N VAL A 236 -11.21 -13.21 -0.83
CA VAL A 236 -12.05 -13.98 -1.74
C VAL A 236 -11.23 -14.87 -2.66
N ASP A 237 -11.70 -16.10 -2.83
CA ASP A 237 -11.18 -17.04 -3.84
C ASP A 237 -11.68 -16.73 -5.26
N ARG A 238 -12.55 -15.71 -5.40
CA ARG A 238 -13.11 -15.24 -6.66
C ARG A 238 -13.28 -13.72 -6.63
N GLU A 239 -12.70 -13.02 -7.61
CA GLU A 239 -12.69 -11.55 -7.70
C GLU A 239 -13.04 -11.13 -9.15
N TYR A 240 -13.99 -10.20 -9.34
CA TYR A 240 -14.39 -9.65 -10.65
C TYR A 240 -14.60 -10.70 -11.76
N GLY A 241 -15.33 -11.78 -11.45
CA GLY A 241 -15.65 -12.83 -12.44
C GLY A 241 -14.75 -14.05 -12.39
N VAL A 242 -13.65 -14.01 -11.63
CA VAL A 242 -12.48 -14.85 -11.88
C VAL A 242 -12.01 -15.55 -10.61
N GLU A 243 -11.77 -16.86 -10.70
CA GLU A 243 -11.14 -17.61 -9.62
C GLU A 243 -9.71 -17.11 -9.36
N VAL A 244 -9.49 -16.55 -8.17
CA VAL A 244 -8.16 -16.15 -7.68
C VAL A 244 -7.30 -17.38 -7.42
N ARG A 245 -7.89 -18.39 -6.77
CA ARG A 245 -7.22 -19.66 -6.49
C ARG A 245 -8.08 -20.84 -6.91
N SER A 246 -7.40 -21.91 -7.29
CA SER A 246 -8.05 -23.17 -7.62
C SER A 246 -7.26 -24.35 -7.08
N ARG A 247 -7.97 -25.44 -6.74
CA ARG A 247 -7.36 -26.74 -6.44
C ARG A 247 -7.22 -27.52 -7.73
N LYS A 248 -5.99 -27.80 -8.15
CA LYS A 248 -5.69 -28.57 -9.36
C LYS A 248 -5.05 -29.92 -9.00
N PRO A 249 -5.23 -30.96 -9.83
CA PRO A 249 -4.49 -32.21 -9.68
C PRO A 249 -2.99 -31.94 -9.56
N ALA A 250 -2.30 -32.73 -8.74
CA ALA A 250 -0.87 -32.61 -8.53
C ALA A 250 -0.09 -33.06 -9.77
N VAL A 251 0.17 -32.12 -10.67
CA VAL A 251 1.01 -32.28 -11.86
C VAL A 251 2.20 -31.35 -11.77
N ALA A 252 3.28 -31.69 -12.50
CA ALA A 252 4.44 -30.82 -12.57
C ALA A 252 4.05 -29.45 -13.14
N LYS A 253 4.42 -28.38 -12.43
CA LYS A 253 4.20 -26.99 -12.87
C LYS A 253 5.17 -26.64 -14.02
N PRO A 254 4.84 -25.66 -14.88
CA PRO A 254 5.80 -25.09 -15.83
C PRO A 254 7.08 -24.61 -15.13
N THR A 255 8.24 -24.86 -15.73
CA THR A 255 9.57 -24.66 -15.14
C THR A 255 10.53 -24.08 -16.16
N ASP A 256 11.52 -23.29 -15.71
CA ASP A 256 12.61 -22.74 -16.55
C ASP A 256 13.77 -23.73 -16.75
N LEU A 257 13.61 -24.99 -16.32
CA LEU A 257 14.65 -26.00 -16.52
C LEU A 257 14.62 -26.45 -17.97
N ASP A 258 15.75 -26.29 -18.65
CA ASP A 258 15.98 -26.93 -19.94
C ASP A 258 16.31 -28.41 -19.71
N GLU A 259 15.36 -29.30 -20.01
CA GLU A 259 15.55 -30.76 -19.83
C GLU A 259 16.67 -31.31 -20.72
N ASP A 260 16.98 -30.62 -21.82
CA ASP A 260 18.02 -31.01 -22.78
C ASP A 260 19.41 -30.46 -22.40
N ASP A 261 19.51 -29.56 -21.40
CA ASP A 261 20.80 -29.05 -20.94
C ASP A 261 21.60 -30.16 -20.22
N PRO A 262 22.74 -30.61 -20.80
CA PRO A 262 23.54 -31.70 -20.23
C PRO A 262 24.11 -31.36 -18.85
N ALA A 263 24.15 -30.08 -18.45
CA ALA A 263 24.57 -29.68 -17.11
C ALA A 263 23.65 -30.21 -16.00
N PHE A 264 22.40 -30.56 -16.29
CA PHE A 264 21.46 -31.15 -15.31
C PHE A 264 21.42 -32.68 -15.34
N HIS A 265 22.24 -33.33 -16.17
CA HIS A 265 22.30 -34.79 -16.30
C HIS A 265 23.31 -35.51 -15.38
N PRO A 266 24.28 -34.85 -14.70
CA PRO A 266 25.16 -35.54 -13.76
C PRO A 266 24.42 -36.34 -12.69
N LEU A 267 25.05 -37.42 -12.24
CA LEU A 267 24.53 -38.28 -11.18
C LEU A 267 24.85 -37.69 -9.81
N VAL A 268 23.82 -37.57 -8.96
CA VAL A 268 23.87 -37.02 -7.61
C VAL A 268 23.80 -38.18 -6.59
N PRO A 269 24.79 -38.34 -5.69
CA PRO A 269 24.76 -39.37 -4.64
C PRO A 269 23.67 -39.11 -3.59
N VAL A 270 22.81 -40.10 -3.30
CA VAL A 270 21.54 -39.94 -2.55
C VAL A 270 21.67 -40.22 -1.03
N ALA A 271 22.84 -40.01 -0.44
CA ALA A 271 23.09 -40.39 0.96
C ALA A 271 23.01 -39.21 1.93
N GLY A 272 22.28 -39.40 3.04
CA GLY A 272 22.36 -38.53 4.23
C GLY A 272 21.53 -37.24 4.19
N TRP A 273 20.70 -37.01 3.18
CA TRP A 273 19.87 -35.81 3.09
C TRP A 273 18.71 -35.85 4.10
N LYS A 274 18.50 -34.74 4.80
CA LYS A 274 17.43 -34.59 5.80
C LYS A 274 16.44 -33.51 5.43
N THR A 275 16.86 -32.54 4.63
CA THR A 275 16.08 -31.36 4.26
C THR A 275 16.10 -31.12 2.76
N VAL A 276 15.18 -30.30 2.26
CA VAL A 276 15.15 -29.85 0.86
C VAL A 276 16.47 -29.16 0.50
N GLU A 277 16.99 -28.31 1.39
CA GLU A 277 18.28 -27.62 1.21
C GLU A 277 19.46 -28.60 1.02
N ASP A 278 19.50 -29.72 1.76
CA ASP A 278 20.55 -30.73 1.60
C ASP A 278 20.55 -31.32 0.18
N VAL A 279 19.36 -31.59 -0.35
CA VAL A 279 19.18 -32.13 -1.71
C VAL A 279 19.61 -31.10 -2.75
N ILE A 280 19.19 -29.83 -2.60
CA ILE A 280 19.56 -28.76 -3.52
C ILE A 280 21.07 -28.51 -3.53
N ARG A 281 21.73 -28.49 -2.38
CA ARG A 281 23.20 -28.35 -2.31
C ARG A 281 23.93 -29.49 -3.01
N ALA A 282 23.45 -30.72 -2.86
CA ALA A 282 24.04 -31.87 -3.54
C ALA A 282 23.87 -31.76 -5.07
N ILE A 283 22.70 -31.31 -5.54
CA ILE A 283 22.45 -31.05 -6.96
C ILE A 283 23.34 -29.92 -7.48
N ALA A 284 23.42 -28.79 -6.78
CA ALA A 284 24.28 -27.66 -7.15
C ALA A 284 25.75 -28.08 -7.27
N ALA A 285 26.26 -28.86 -6.30
CA ALA A 285 27.62 -29.39 -6.32
C ALA A 285 27.88 -30.33 -7.51
N ALA A 286 26.92 -31.20 -7.86
CA ALA A 286 27.07 -32.15 -8.96
C ALA A 286 26.95 -31.50 -10.35
N THR A 287 26.13 -30.46 -10.48
CA THR A 287 25.85 -29.78 -11.75
C THR A 287 26.79 -28.60 -12.02
N GLY A 288 27.43 -28.05 -10.97
CA GLY A 288 28.20 -26.81 -11.07
C GLY A 288 27.34 -25.57 -11.34
N ARG A 289 26.02 -25.66 -11.15
CA ARG A 289 25.06 -24.57 -11.35
C ARG A 289 24.73 -23.88 -10.02
N GLU A 290 24.41 -22.59 -10.08
CA GLU A 290 23.85 -21.86 -8.93
C GLU A 290 22.38 -22.27 -8.74
N ILE A 291 22.09 -23.07 -7.71
CA ILE A 291 20.73 -23.58 -7.44
C ILE A 291 20.39 -23.35 -5.97
N TYR A 292 19.23 -22.76 -5.70
CA TYR A 292 18.74 -22.41 -4.38
C TYR A 292 17.38 -23.06 -4.09
N ALA A 293 17.09 -23.31 -2.82
CA ALA A 293 15.71 -23.51 -2.36
C ALA A 293 15.24 -22.22 -1.72
N ASP A 294 14.01 -21.79 -2.04
CA ASP A 294 13.37 -20.75 -1.26
C ASP A 294 13.36 -21.16 0.23
N PRO A 295 13.70 -20.27 1.18
CA PRO A 295 13.78 -20.59 2.60
C PRO A 295 12.54 -21.27 3.19
N ARG A 296 11.35 -20.97 2.62
CA ARG A 296 10.06 -21.56 3.01
C ARG A 296 9.99 -23.05 2.66
N TYR A 297 10.76 -23.50 1.68
CA TYR A 297 10.94 -24.90 1.32
C TYR A 297 12.22 -25.49 1.89
N ALA A 298 13.31 -24.73 1.97
CA ALA A 298 14.65 -25.19 2.34
C ALA A 298 14.67 -26.03 3.63
N ALA A 299 13.94 -25.58 4.66
CA ALA A 299 13.89 -26.24 5.97
C ALA A 299 12.95 -27.46 6.04
N LYS A 300 12.16 -27.74 5.00
CA LYS A 300 11.21 -28.87 5.00
C LYS A 300 11.98 -30.18 5.02
N SER A 301 11.52 -31.14 5.83
CA SER A 301 12.20 -32.42 5.97
C SER A 301 12.00 -33.28 4.72
N VAL A 302 13.00 -34.05 4.33
CA VAL A 302 12.91 -35.02 3.23
C VAL A 302 12.96 -36.43 3.81
N THR A 303 12.11 -37.32 3.30
CA THR A 303 12.17 -38.76 3.57
C THR A 303 12.50 -39.47 2.27
N LEU A 304 13.53 -40.32 2.33
CA LEU A 304 14.05 -41.09 1.20
C LEU A 304 13.85 -42.58 1.46
N LEU A 305 13.41 -43.32 0.44
CA LEU A 305 13.34 -44.77 0.47
C LEU A 305 14.03 -45.33 -0.77
N GLY A 306 14.90 -46.34 -0.61
CA GLY A 306 15.58 -47.00 -1.72
C GLY A 306 16.94 -46.45 -2.14
N ALA A 307 17.41 -45.36 -1.51
CA ALA A 307 18.64 -44.60 -1.82
C ALA A 307 19.96 -45.40 -1.87
N LYS A 308 20.08 -46.35 -2.80
CA LYS A 308 21.21 -47.30 -2.94
C LYS A 308 22.26 -46.85 -3.95
N GLY A 309 21.98 -45.81 -4.75
CA GLY A 309 22.88 -45.32 -5.79
C GLY A 309 22.68 -43.84 -6.10
N ALA A 310 23.47 -43.33 -7.05
CA ALA A 310 23.32 -41.98 -7.55
C ALA A 310 22.23 -41.90 -8.63
N VAL A 311 21.51 -40.79 -8.70
CA VAL A 311 20.40 -40.55 -9.66
C VAL A 311 20.64 -39.24 -10.41
N ARG A 312 20.02 -39.05 -11.57
CA ARG A 312 20.24 -37.83 -12.37
C ARG A 312 19.70 -36.59 -11.64
N ALA A 313 20.44 -35.48 -11.71
CA ALA A 313 20.04 -34.23 -11.09
C ALA A 313 18.67 -33.73 -11.57
N ILE A 314 18.40 -33.74 -12.89
CA ILE A 314 17.13 -33.29 -13.46
C ILE A 314 15.92 -34.09 -12.93
N ASP A 315 16.07 -35.41 -12.76
CA ASP A 315 15.01 -36.27 -12.21
C ASP A 315 14.71 -35.92 -10.75
N LEU A 316 15.75 -35.66 -9.95
CA LEU A 316 15.60 -35.19 -8.56
C LEU A 316 14.93 -33.83 -8.47
N MET A 317 15.34 -32.88 -9.32
CA MET A 317 14.76 -31.53 -9.34
C MET A 317 13.26 -31.62 -9.62
N ARG A 318 12.84 -32.34 -10.67
CA ARG A 318 11.41 -32.52 -11.00
C ARG A 318 10.63 -33.20 -9.88
N ALA A 319 11.18 -34.27 -9.31
CA ALA A 319 10.56 -34.98 -8.21
C ALA A 319 10.39 -34.09 -6.96
N LEU A 320 11.42 -33.30 -6.63
CA LEU A 320 11.40 -32.39 -5.49
C LEU A 320 10.41 -31.24 -5.68
N ALA A 321 10.38 -30.63 -6.87
CA ALA A 321 9.40 -29.61 -7.24
C ALA A 321 7.97 -30.14 -7.08
N LEU A 322 7.68 -31.35 -7.59
CA LEU A 322 6.37 -31.97 -7.42
C LEU A 322 6.03 -32.25 -5.94
N CYS A 323 6.99 -32.71 -5.13
CA CYS A 323 6.76 -32.99 -3.71
C CYS A 323 6.36 -31.74 -2.90
N VAL A 324 6.92 -30.58 -3.24
CA VAL A 324 6.61 -29.30 -2.56
C VAL A 324 5.48 -28.52 -3.23
N GLY A 325 4.96 -29.00 -4.38
CA GLY A 325 4.02 -28.27 -5.21
C GLY A 325 4.64 -27.00 -5.82
N GLY A 326 5.94 -27.00 -6.07
CA GLY A 326 6.71 -25.86 -6.58
C GLY A 326 7.16 -26.02 -8.03
N THR A 327 8.10 -25.16 -8.44
CA THR A 327 8.76 -25.12 -9.74
C THR A 327 10.15 -24.49 -9.62
N TYR A 328 10.98 -24.60 -10.65
CA TYR A 328 12.24 -23.87 -10.73
C TYR A 328 12.10 -22.67 -11.66
N ARG A 329 12.48 -21.51 -11.13
CA ARG A 329 12.55 -20.25 -11.87
C ARG A 329 14.00 -19.83 -12.06
N GLN A 330 14.32 -19.34 -13.25
CA GLN A 330 15.63 -18.80 -13.56
C GLN A 330 15.71 -17.32 -13.16
N VAL A 331 16.79 -16.94 -12.48
CA VAL A 331 17.12 -15.56 -12.11
C VAL A 331 18.55 -15.30 -12.55
N GLY A 332 18.73 -14.74 -13.74
CA GLY A 332 20.06 -14.65 -14.37
C GLY A 332 20.68 -16.04 -14.57
N PRO A 333 21.88 -16.34 -14.05
CA PRO A 333 22.50 -17.65 -14.15
C PRO A 333 22.03 -18.66 -13.07
N ALA A 334 21.25 -18.21 -12.09
CA ALA A 334 20.81 -19.04 -10.96
C ALA A 334 19.41 -19.61 -11.16
N PHE A 335 19.12 -20.74 -10.53
CA PHE A 335 17.80 -21.34 -10.44
C PHE A 335 17.33 -21.36 -8.98
N VAL A 336 16.05 -21.08 -8.74
CA VAL A 336 15.45 -21.17 -7.40
C VAL A 336 14.23 -22.08 -7.41
N LEU A 337 14.17 -23.05 -6.50
CA LEU A 337 12.97 -23.83 -6.22
C LEU A 337 11.98 -22.97 -5.44
N THR A 338 10.91 -22.55 -6.10
CA THR A 338 9.88 -21.64 -5.59
C THR A 338 8.46 -22.17 -5.89
N ASN A 339 7.41 -21.49 -5.45
CA ASN A 339 6.02 -21.92 -5.68
C ASN A 339 5.58 -21.73 -7.14
N ASP A 340 6.01 -20.65 -7.80
CA ASP A 340 5.45 -20.23 -9.09
C ASP A 340 6.49 -19.55 -10.00
N ILE A 341 6.38 -19.76 -11.31
CA ILE A 341 7.31 -19.21 -12.31
C ILE A 341 7.13 -17.69 -12.51
N ILE A 342 5.94 -17.15 -12.29
CA ILE A 342 5.66 -15.70 -12.35
C ILE A 342 6.03 -15.01 -11.03
N GLY A 343 5.94 -15.77 -9.94
CA GLY A 343 6.19 -15.32 -8.58
C GLY A 343 4.93 -14.85 -7.85
N LEU A 344 4.88 -15.16 -6.55
CA LEU A 344 3.66 -14.92 -5.76
C LEU A 344 3.39 -13.42 -5.54
N GLY A 345 4.44 -12.64 -5.27
CA GLY A 345 4.35 -11.18 -5.15
C GLY A 345 3.95 -10.51 -6.47
N SER A 346 4.45 -11.01 -7.60
CA SER A 346 4.02 -10.57 -8.92
C SER A 346 2.53 -10.84 -9.16
N LYS A 347 2.04 -12.04 -8.81
CA LYS A 347 0.62 -12.39 -8.93
C LYS A 347 -0.26 -11.52 -8.05
N HIS A 348 0.17 -11.25 -6.83
CA HIS A 348 -0.51 -10.33 -5.93
C HIS A 348 -0.66 -8.94 -6.55
N GLU A 349 0.42 -8.39 -7.11
CA GLU A 349 0.38 -7.09 -7.79
C GLU A 349 -0.49 -7.12 -9.06
N LEU A 350 -0.45 -8.20 -9.84
CA LEU A 350 -1.34 -8.38 -10.99
C LEU A 350 -2.81 -8.37 -10.59
N TRP A 351 -3.18 -9.00 -9.47
CA TRP A 351 -4.53 -8.95 -8.92
C TRP A 351 -4.91 -7.55 -8.45
N ARG A 352 -4.03 -6.84 -7.74
CA ARG A 352 -4.24 -5.43 -7.36
C ARG A 352 -4.51 -4.53 -8.57
N LEU A 353 -3.75 -4.72 -9.64
CA LEU A 353 -3.93 -3.98 -10.89
C LEU A 353 -5.24 -4.36 -11.61
N PHE A 354 -5.63 -5.63 -11.54
CA PHE A 354 -6.90 -6.12 -12.08
C PHE A 354 -8.09 -5.51 -11.35
N GLU A 355 -8.05 -5.47 -10.01
CA GLU A 355 -9.05 -4.79 -9.17
C GLU A 355 -9.12 -3.29 -9.47
N SER A 356 -7.96 -2.64 -9.61
CA SER A 356 -7.88 -1.21 -9.97
C SER A 356 -8.52 -0.93 -11.35
N ARG A 357 -8.31 -1.82 -12.33
CA ARG A 357 -8.95 -1.71 -13.65
C ARG A 357 -10.45 -1.94 -13.58
N ALA A 358 -10.90 -2.90 -12.78
CA ALA A 358 -12.32 -3.15 -12.57
C ALA A 358 -13.00 -1.92 -11.96
N ALA A 359 -12.39 -1.32 -10.93
CA ALA A 359 -12.85 -0.08 -10.32
C ALA A 359 -12.89 1.08 -11.32
N ALA A 360 -11.90 1.21 -12.22
CA ALA A 360 -11.89 2.24 -13.26
C ALA A 360 -12.91 2.01 -14.40
N MET A 361 -13.29 0.76 -14.67
CA MET A 361 -14.34 0.43 -15.65
C MET A 361 -15.73 0.82 -15.17
N VAL A 362 -15.92 0.87 -13.85
CA VAL A 362 -17.09 1.48 -13.24
C VAL A 362 -16.93 2.99 -13.39
N ALA A 363 -17.60 3.57 -14.38
CA ALA A 363 -17.68 5.03 -14.49
C ALA A 363 -18.13 5.59 -13.14
N ALA A 364 -17.49 6.68 -12.67
CA ALA A 364 -17.94 7.37 -11.48
C ALA A 364 -19.45 7.60 -11.62
N PRO A 365 -20.29 7.00 -10.76
CA PRO A 365 -21.72 7.08 -10.93
C PRO A 365 -22.11 8.56 -10.97
N PRO A 366 -22.99 8.99 -11.89
CA PRO A 366 -23.51 10.35 -11.84
C PRO A 366 -24.00 10.64 -10.42
N ALA A 367 -23.78 11.87 -9.95
CA ALA A 367 -24.27 12.30 -8.65
C ALA A 367 -25.75 11.93 -8.52
N ALA A 368 -26.14 11.44 -7.35
CA ALA A 368 -27.54 11.15 -7.07
C ALA A 368 -28.41 12.36 -7.45
N PRO A 369 -29.63 12.15 -7.94
CA PRO A 369 -30.52 13.25 -8.27
C PRO A 369 -30.64 14.20 -7.06
N THR A 370 -30.40 15.49 -7.30
CA THR A 370 -30.46 16.53 -6.27
C THR A 370 -31.86 16.72 -5.66
N THR A 371 -32.86 16.00 -6.18
CA THR A 371 -34.24 15.99 -5.70
C THR A 371 -34.39 15.26 -4.37
N TYR A 372 -33.56 14.26 -4.07
CA TYR A 372 -33.63 13.48 -2.82
C TYR A 372 -32.43 13.77 -1.92
N THR A 373 -32.66 13.71 -0.62
CA THR A 373 -31.68 13.98 0.43
C THR A 373 -31.77 12.90 1.50
N GLN A 374 -30.80 12.86 2.40
CA GLN A 374 -30.86 11.96 3.57
C GLN A 374 -32.15 12.12 4.41
N GLN A 375 -32.79 13.29 4.38
CA GLN A 375 -34.07 13.51 5.08
C GLN A 375 -35.24 12.71 4.48
N ASP A 376 -35.13 12.29 3.22
CA ASP A 376 -36.17 11.53 2.51
C ASP A 376 -36.11 10.03 2.81
N ILE A 377 -35.05 9.55 3.46
CA ILE A 377 -34.91 8.16 3.90
C ILE A 377 -35.97 7.87 4.97
N ARG A 378 -36.79 6.86 4.71
CA ARG A 378 -37.86 6.46 5.64
C ARG A 378 -37.31 5.61 6.78
N TRP A 379 -38.00 5.72 7.91
CA TRP A 379 -37.82 4.86 9.07
C TRP A 379 -38.75 3.67 8.91
N THR A 380 -38.19 2.48 8.70
CA THR A 380 -39.02 1.28 8.47
C THR A 380 -38.61 0.17 9.41
N SER A 381 -39.62 -0.50 10.00
CA SER A 381 -39.51 -1.79 10.70
C SER A 381 -38.60 -1.86 11.95
N ASP A 382 -38.17 -0.74 12.51
CA ASP A 382 -37.36 -0.71 13.72
C ASP A 382 -38.18 -0.25 14.94
N GLU A 383 -38.27 -1.08 15.98
CA GLU A 383 -39.09 -0.80 17.17
C GLU A 383 -38.60 0.42 17.96
N ILE A 384 -37.30 0.75 17.86
CA ILE A 384 -36.67 1.86 18.60
C ILE A 384 -36.46 3.12 17.76
N SER A 385 -37.10 3.20 16.59
CA SER A 385 -37.01 4.35 15.68
C SER A 385 -37.24 5.69 16.41
N PRO A 386 -36.42 6.73 16.12
CA PRO A 386 -36.70 8.10 16.49
C PRO A 386 -38.12 8.55 16.10
N THR A 387 -38.73 9.33 16.97
CA THR A 387 -40.04 9.96 16.69
C THR A 387 -39.88 11.05 15.63
N GLN A 388 -40.96 11.39 14.91
CA GLN A 388 -40.93 12.48 13.93
C GLN A 388 -40.43 13.80 14.53
N THR A 389 -40.83 14.11 15.77
CA THR A 389 -40.34 15.30 16.49
C THR A 389 -38.82 15.27 16.70
N GLN A 390 -38.27 14.13 17.15
CA GLN A 390 -36.82 13.98 17.34
C GLN A 390 -36.06 14.15 16.00
N ILE A 391 -36.62 13.63 14.90
CA ILE A 391 -36.05 13.74 13.55
C ILE A 391 -36.08 15.20 13.07
N ASP A 392 -37.21 15.89 13.23
CA ASP A 392 -37.37 17.28 12.85
C ASP A 392 -36.42 18.20 13.63
N ASP A 393 -36.25 17.94 14.93
CA ASP A 393 -35.30 18.64 15.80
C ASP A 393 -33.85 18.40 15.38
N TYR A 394 -33.48 17.17 15.03
CA TYR A 394 -32.15 16.86 14.51
C TYR A 394 -31.88 17.65 13.22
N TRP A 395 -32.78 17.57 12.23
CA TRP A 395 -32.56 18.25 10.95
C TRP A 395 -32.62 19.78 11.08
N LYS A 396 -33.37 20.29 12.05
CA LYS A 396 -33.31 21.71 12.42
C LYS A 396 -31.92 22.08 12.92
N LYS A 397 -31.36 21.33 13.88
CA LYS A 397 -29.99 21.55 14.39
C LYS A 397 -28.95 21.42 13.29
N TRP A 398 -29.06 20.42 12.40
CA TRP A 398 -28.17 20.24 11.25
C TRP A 398 -28.14 21.47 10.33
N ARG A 399 -29.31 22.05 10.03
CA ARG A 399 -29.40 23.27 9.21
C ARG A 399 -28.74 24.49 9.88
N GLU A 400 -28.68 24.49 11.21
CA GLU A 400 -28.04 25.54 12.02
C GLU A 400 -26.52 25.31 12.18
N ASP A 401 -26.07 24.06 12.34
CA ASP A 401 -24.64 23.68 12.43
C ASP A 401 -24.34 22.28 11.86
N PRO A 402 -23.90 22.16 10.59
CA PRO A 402 -23.57 20.87 9.98
C PRO A 402 -22.31 20.20 10.55
N ARG A 403 -21.47 20.90 11.32
CA ARG A 403 -20.22 20.32 11.83
C ARG A 403 -20.41 19.37 13.00
N SER A 404 -21.57 19.41 13.64
CA SER A 404 -21.85 18.57 14.81
C SER A 404 -22.34 17.17 14.44
N ALA A 405 -22.57 16.85 13.17
CA ALA A 405 -22.92 15.48 12.78
C ALA A 405 -21.83 14.84 11.92
N ARG A 406 -21.62 13.55 12.17
CA ARG A 406 -20.84 12.67 11.30
C ARG A 406 -21.62 12.47 10.00
N SER A 407 -20.92 12.43 8.87
CA SER A 407 -21.55 12.46 7.54
C SER A 407 -22.49 11.30 7.24
N ASP A 408 -22.34 10.18 7.97
CA ASP A 408 -22.93 8.91 7.56
C ASP A 408 -23.97 8.36 8.56
N SER A 409 -24.19 9.02 9.72
CA SER A 409 -25.18 8.57 10.72
C SER A 409 -25.89 9.72 11.44
N LEU A 410 -27.15 9.48 11.83
CA LEU A 410 -27.93 10.40 12.65
C LEU A 410 -27.66 10.11 14.13
N GLU A 411 -26.95 11.00 14.81
CA GLU A 411 -26.66 10.87 16.24
C GLU A 411 -27.59 11.77 17.07
N LEU A 412 -28.49 11.16 17.83
CA LEU A 412 -29.44 11.84 18.72
C LEU A 412 -29.06 11.61 20.18
N TYR A 413 -28.60 12.66 20.85
CA TYR A 413 -28.34 12.65 22.29
C TYR A 413 -29.61 13.06 23.04
N LEU A 414 -30.34 12.07 23.55
CA LEU A 414 -31.66 12.24 24.13
C LEU A 414 -31.62 12.03 25.65
N PRO A 415 -32.04 13.01 26.47
CA PRO A 415 -32.35 12.76 27.87
C PRO A 415 -33.35 11.61 28.03
N LEU A 416 -33.26 10.85 29.13
CA LEU A 416 -34.10 9.67 29.36
C LEU A 416 -35.62 9.99 29.29
N GLN A 417 -36.02 11.18 29.73
CA GLN A 417 -37.42 11.65 29.68
C GLN A 417 -37.91 12.03 28.27
N ASP A 418 -36.99 12.25 27.33
CA ASP A 418 -37.30 12.63 25.95
C ASP A 418 -37.39 11.39 25.03
N LEU A 419 -37.16 10.19 25.58
CA LEU A 419 -37.37 8.93 24.88
C LEU A 419 -38.86 8.60 24.77
N SER A 420 -39.25 8.00 23.64
CA SER A 420 -40.58 7.39 23.50
C SER A 420 -40.75 6.22 24.48
N ALA A 421 -41.99 5.79 24.73
CA ALA A 421 -42.26 4.65 25.61
C ALA A 421 -41.53 3.37 25.14
N THR A 422 -41.48 3.12 23.83
CA THR A 422 -40.79 1.98 23.24
C THR A 422 -39.27 2.10 23.39
N GLN A 423 -38.70 3.28 23.10
CA GLN A 423 -37.27 3.54 23.29
C GLN A 423 -36.85 3.38 24.75
N LEU A 424 -37.64 3.91 25.69
CA LEU A 424 -37.37 3.81 27.12
C LEU A 424 -37.41 2.36 27.60
N SER A 425 -38.37 1.57 27.11
CA SER A 425 -38.46 0.13 27.41
C SER A 425 -37.22 -0.61 26.91
N ALA A 426 -36.84 -0.38 25.65
CA ALA A 426 -35.66 -0.98 25.05
C ALA A 426 -34.37 -0.59 25.77
N VAL A 427 -34.16 0.69 26.08
CA VAL A 427 -33.00 1.20 26.83
C VAL A 427 -32.87 0.52 28.20
N ARG A 428 -33.98 0.34 28.92
CA ARG A 428 -33.99 -0.35 30.22
C ARG A 428 -33.65 -1.83 30.08
N GLU A 429 -34.16 -2.47 29.04
CA GLU A 429 -33.84 -3.87 28.74
C GLU A 429 -32.36 -4.04 28.37
N LEU A 430 -31.85 -3.21 27.47
CA LEU A 430 -30.43 -3.19 27.07
C LEU A 430 -29.53 -2.97 28.30
N GLN A 431 -29.91 -2.05 29.20
CA GLN A 431 -29.19 -1.84 30.45
C GLN A 431 -29.21 -3.08 31.33
N ALA A 432 -30.37 -3.71 31.53
CA ALA A 432 -30.50 -4.92 32.33
C ALA A 432 -29.65 -6.08 31.75
N GLN A 433 -29.63 -6.23 30.43
CA GLN A 433 -28.81 -7.21 29.73
C GLN A 433 -27.31 -6.90 29.87
N ALA A 434 -26.90 -5.64 29.71
CA ALA A 434 -25.51 -5.20 29.89
C ALA A 434 -25.00 -5.45 31.32
N VAL A 435 -25.82 -5.13 32.33
CA VAL A 435 -25.54 -5.42 33.74
C VAL A 435 -25.40 -6.93 33.97
N LYS A 436 -26.29 -7.74 33.38
CA LYS A 436 -26.22 -9.21 33.48
C LYS A 436 -24.97 -9.79 32.80
N ALA A 437 -24.53 -9.22 31.69
CA ALA A 437 -23.34 -9.66 30.96
C ALA A 437 -22.03 -9.29 31.67
N GLY A 438 -22.04 -8.27 32.55
CA GLY A 438 -20.89 -7.87 33.36
C GLY A 438 -19.71 -7.29 32.57
N GLN A 439 -19.92 -6.91 31.30
CA GLN A 439 -18.84 -6.48 30.41
C GLN A 439 -18.52 -4.97 30.53
N VAL A 440 -19.53 -4.12 30.80
CA VAL A 440 -19.35 -2.66 30.98
C VAL A 440 -20.37 -2.13 31.99
N HIS A 441 -19.94 -1.25 32.91
CA HIS A 441 -20.84 -0.55 33.81
C HIS A 441 -21.53 0.61 33.09
N THR A 442 -22.76 0.37 32.62
CA THR A 442 -23.60 1.40 31.99
C THR A 442 -24.62 1.97 32.98
N THR A 443 -25.07 3.21 32.73
CA THR A 443 -26.08 3.91 33.52
C THR A 443 -27.21 4.45 32.63
N LEU A 444 -28.33 4.85 33.24
CA LEU A 444 -29.37 5.67 32.59
C LEU A 444 -29.28 7.14 33.02
N GLU A 445 -28.29 7.48 33.86
CA GLU A 445 -27.98 8.85 34.24
C GLU A 445 -27.21 9.54 33.11
N GLY A 446 -27.80 10.57 32.50
CA GLY A 446 -27.20 11.30 31.38
C GLY A 446 -28.08 11.26 30.13
N THR A 447 -27.45 11.47 28.98
CA THR A 447 -28.11 11.33 27.67
C THR A 447 -27.91 9.93 27.12
N ILE A 448 -28.94 9.41 26.48
CA ILE A 448 -28.88 8.18 25.69
C ILE A 448 -28.54 8.58 24.25
N LEU A 449 -27.54 7.93 23.68
CA LEU A 449 -27.24 8.10 22.26
C LEU A 449 -28.10 7.13 21.46
N VAL A 450 -29.07 7.68 20.71
CA VAL A 450 -29.82 6.96 19.69
C VAL A 450 -29.15 7.27 18.36
N GLN A 451 -28.41 6.30 17.83
CA GLN A 451 -27.73 6.43 16.55
C GLN A 451 -28.54 5.73 15.48
N SER A 452 -28.68 6.34 14.31
CA SER A 452 -29.38 5.71 13.19
C SER A 452 -28.54 5.77 11.94
N GLU A 453 -28.28 4.60 11.38
CA GLU A 453 -27.44 4.42 10.20
C GLU A 453 -28.32 4.07 9.01
N PRO A 454 -28.20 4.80 7.89
CA PRO A 454 -28.87 4.42 6.66
C PRO A 454 -28.25 3.12 6.13
N VAL A 455 -29.09 2.15 5.78
CA VAL A 455 -28.68 0.84 5.25
C VAL A 455 -29.65 0.38 4.17
N VAL A 456 -29.16 -0.43 3.23
CA VAL A 456 -30.03 -1.13 2.28
C VAL A 456 -30.57 -2.41 2.90
N GLN A 457 -31.87 -2.60 2.81
CA GLN A 457 -32.55 -3.84 3.16
C GLN A 457 -33.02 -4.57 1.90
N ALA A 458 -32.91 -5.89 1.88
CA ALA A 458 -33.57 -6.76 0.91
C ALA A 458 -34.83 -7.38 1.53
N ILE A 459 -35.99 -7.11 0.93
CA ILE A 459 -37.29 -7.66 1.32
C ILE A 459 -37.58 -8.85 0.42
N LEU A 460 -37.78 -10.03 1.00
CA LEU A 460 -38.15 -11.24 0.26
C LEU A 460 -39.50 -11.77 0.75
N PRO A 461 -40.43 -12.14 -0.15
CA PRO A 461 -41.73 -12.70 0.24
C PRO A 461 -41.63 -13.99 1.08
N ALA A 462 -40.54 -14.73 0.93
CA ALA A 462 -40.29 -15.99 1.63
C ALA A 462 -39.68 -15.83 3.03
N LEU A 463 -39.50 -14.59 3.50
CA LEU A 463 -38.99 -14.25 4.83
C LEU A 463 -40.02 -13.41 5.58
N ASP A 464 -40.04 -13.57 6.90
CA ASP A 464 -40.90 -12.82 7.83
C ASP A 464 -40.26 -11.51 8.32
N ALA A 465 -39.00 -11.26 7.96
CA ALA A 465 -38.24 -10.05 8.28
C ALA A 465 -37.30 -9.68 7.12
N PRO A 466 -36.93 -8.39 6.97
CA PRO A 466 -35.97 -7.98 5.95
C PRO A 466 -34.57 -8.52 6.23
N VAL A 467 -33.75 -8.60 5.18
CA VAL A 467 -32.31 -8.88 5.27
C VAL A 467 -31.56 -7.55 5.25
N ILE A 468 -30.76 -7.27 6.26
CA ILE A 468 -29.85 -6.11 6.27
C ILE A 468 -28.61 -6.45 5.44
N LEU A 469 -28.31 -5.56 4.49
CA LEU A 469 -27.06 -5.54 3.75
C LEU A 469 -26.13 -4.51 4.41
N TYR A 470 -25.24 -4.96 5.30
CA TYR A 470 -24.33 -4.07 6.03
C TYR A 470 -23.34 -3.37 5.11
N ASP A 471 -22.85 -2.19 5.52
CA ASP A 471 -21.88 -1.36 4.78
C ASP A 471 -22.28 -1.13 3.31
N THR A 472 -23.58 -0.89 3.06
CA THR A 472 -24.11 -0.61 1.71
C THR A 472 -24.38 0.86 1.44
N TYR A 473 -24.42 1.68 2.48
CA TYR A 473 -24.63 3.12 2.33
C TYR A 473 -23.29 3.84 2.19
N ASP A 474 -23.00 4.30 0.97
CA ASP A 474 -21.82 5.10 0.64
C ASP A 474 -22.24 6.46 0.10
N ASN A 475 -22.80 7.30 0.98
CA ASN A 475 -23.29 8.64 0.63
C ASN A 475 -24.23 8.63 -0.59
N LEU A 476 -25.12 7.63 -0.64
CA LEU A 476 -26.06 7.43 -1.75
C LEU A 476 -26.98 8.64 -1.96
N LEU A 477 -27.24 9.40 -0.89
CA LEU A 477 -28.01 10.64 -0.93
C LEU A 477 -27.18 11.77 -0.30
N PRO A 478 -27.22 12.98 -0.89
CA PRO A 478 -26.58 14.13 -0.29
C PRO A 478 -27.26 14.49 1.04
N PRO A 479 -26.53 15.11 1.98
CA PRO A 479 -27.16 15.71 3.15
C PRO A 479 -28.17 16.77 2.69
N PRO A 480 -29.25 17.04 3.45
CA PRO A 480 -30.19 18.08 3.11
C PRO A 480 -29.50 19.45 3.05
N PRO A 481 -29.97 20.37 2.18
CA PRO A 481 -29.35 21.68 2.01
C PRO A 481 -29.30 22.43 3.33
N HIS A 482 -28.12 22.93 3.67
CA HIS A 482 -27.89 23.78 4.83
C HIS A 482 -28.14 25.26 4.47
N ASN A 483 -28.29 26.11 5.48
CA ASN A 483 -28.39 27.55 5.27
C ASN A 483 -27.00 28.12 4.89
N SER A 484 -26.67 28.11 3.59
CA SER A 484 -25.37 28.52 3.03
C SER A 484 -24.96 29.93 3.48
N ARG A 485 -25.93 30.83 3.67
CA ARG A 485 -25.69 32.17 4.21
C ARG A 485 -25.15 32.13 5.64
N ALA A 486 -25.69 31.26 6.51
CA ALA A 486 -25.22 31.15 7.89
C ALA A 486 -23.82 30.56 7.98
N ILE A 487 -23.46 29.61 7.09
CA ILE A 487 -22.09 29.08 7.01
C ILE A 487 -21.13 30.16 6.52
N HIS A 488 -21.47 30.85 5.43
CA HIS A 488 -20.63 31.90 4.87
C HIS A 488 -20.41 33.04 5.87
N GLU A 489 -21.48 33.53 6.54
CA GLU A 489 -21.37 34.56 7.57
C GLU A 489 -20.49 34.10 8.76
N ARG A 490 -20.48 32.80 9.08
CA ARG A 490 -19.64 32.23 10.15
C ARG A 490 -18.19 32.02 9.72
N GLU A 491 -17.94 31.52 8.51
CA GLU A 491 -16.60 31.41 7.92
C GLU A 491 -15.97 32.77 7.73
N GLU A 492 -16.76 33.75 7.29
CA GLU A 492 -16.32 35.12 7.16
C GLU A 492 -16.03 35.75 8.52
N LYS A 493 -16.87 35.50 9.54
CA LYS A 493 -16.55 35.86 10.93
C LYS A 493 -15.29 35.18 11.45
N LEU A 494 -15.04 33.91 11.12
CA LEU A 494 -13.82 33.19 11.49
C LEU A 494 -12.59 33.72 10.75
N ARG A 495 -12.74 34.07 9.47
CA ARG A 495 -11.70 34.70 8.65
C ARG A 495 -11.39 36.09 9.19
N GLN A 496 -12.41 36.90 9.46
CA GLN A 496 -12.28 38.21 10.07
C GLN A 496 -11.70 38.11 11.48
N SER A 497 -12.09 37.13 12.30
CA SER A 497 -11.50 36.93 13.63
C SER A 497 -10.05 36.47 13.54
N ARG A 498 -9.69 35.64 12.55
CA ARG A 498 -8.29 35.26 12.29
C ARG A 498 -7.46 36.43 11.80
N GLN A 499 -8.01 37.26 10.89
CA GLN A 499 -7.37 38.49 10.42
C GLN A 499 -7.23 39.53 11.54
N SER A 500 -8.23 39.64 12.41
CA SER A 500 -8.23 40.56 13.56
C SER A 500 -7.30 40.08 14.68
N ALA A 501 -7.27 38.77 14.95
CA ALA A 501 -6.38 38.16 15.93
C ALA A 501 -4.93 38.09 15.43
N ALA A 502 -4.71 38.03 14.12
CA ALA A 502 -3.39 38.11 13.50
C ALA A 502 -2.76 39.51 13.59
N GLY A 503 -3.48 40.53 14.09
CA GLY A 503 -2.91 41.78 14.60
C GLY A 503 -1.78 42.38 13.77
N ALA A 504 -1.86 42.25 12.44
CA ALA A 504 -0.75 42.58 11.58
C ALA A 504 -0.66 44.10 11.46
N LYS A 505 0.44 44.65 11.97
CA LYS A 505 0.97 45.89 11.40
C LYS A 505 0.99 45.70 9.88
N GLU A 506 0.32 46.58 9.15
CA GLU A 506 0.51 46.74 7.70
C GLU A 506 1.94 47.24 7.47
N ASP A 507 2.92 46.35 7.59
CA ASP A 507 4.21 46.57 6.97
C ASP A 507 3.93 46.45 5.46
N LYS A 508 4.18 47.54 4.71
CA LYS A 508 4.04 47.54 3.26
C LYS A 508 4.82 46.33 2.72
N PRO A 509 4.21 45.46 1.89
CA PRO A 509 4.88 44.28 1.38
C PRO A 509 6.19 44.71 0.70
N GLN A 510 7.28 44.06 1.08
CA GLN A 510 8.57 44.32 0.45
C GLN A 510 8.47 43.97 -1.03
N SER A 511 9.08 44.77 -1.91
CA SER A 511 9.21 44.39 -3.32
C SER A 511 9.92 43.03 -3.42
N LEU A 512 9.51 42.18 -4.37
CA LEU A 512 10.10 40.85 -4.57
C LEU A 512 11.65 40.89 -4.63
N ALA A 513 12.23 41.85 -5.35
CA ALA A 513 13.68 42.01 -5.46
C ALA A 513 14.37 42.29 -4.12
N ALA A 514 13.77 43.14 -3.28
CA ALA A 514 14.30 43.44 -1.94
C ALA A 514 14.23 42.22 -1.02
N LEU A 515 13.15 41.44 -1.11
CA LEU A 515 12.99 40.22 -0.33
C LEU A 515 13.99 39.14 -0.76
N LEU A 516 14.15 38.94 -2.08
CA LEU A 516 15.18 38.06 -2.63
C LEU A 516 16.57 38.46 -2.15
N ALA A 517 16.92 39.75 -2.19
CA ALA A 517 18.21 40.25 -1.71
C ALA A 517 18.50 39.96 -0.22
N GLY A 518 17.47 39.65 0.59
CA GLY A 518 17.60 39.22 1.98
C GLY A 518 18.21 37.81 2.16
N PHE A 519 18.15 36.97 1.12
CA PHE A 519 18.75 35.63 1.14
C PHE A 519 20.20 35.69 0.68
N ALA A 520 21.11 34.97 1.34
CA ALA A 520 22.53 34.96 1.04
C ALA A 520 22.85 34.25 -0.30
N ARG A 521 22.22 33.09 -0.52
CA ARG A 521 22.37 32.28 -1.74
C ARG A 521 21.02 32.12 -2.41
N ARG A 522 20.95 32.42 -3.69
CA ARG A 522 19.72 32.58 -4.46
C ARG A 522 19.89 31.86 -5.78
N ALA A 523 19.53 30.58 -5.75
CA ALA A 523 19.67 29.70 -6.88
C ALA A 523 18.42 29.71 -7.78
N VAL A 524 18.62 29.51 -9.07
CA VAL A 524 17.56 29.12 -10.01
C VAL A 524 17.96 27.80 -10.63
N ARG A 525 17.00 26.88 -10.70
CA ARG A 525 17.17 25.56 -11.30
C ARG A 525 16.53 25.54 -12.69
N LEU A 526 17.31 25.24 -13.73
CA LEU A 526 16.91 25.34 -15.14
C LEU A 526 17.38 24.15 -15.98
N GLU A 527 16.66 23.83 -17.06
CA GLU A 527 17.04 22.85 -18.09
C GLU A 527 16.99 23.50 -19.49
N PRO A 528 17.89 24.46 -19.79
CA PRO A 528 17.90 25.14 -21.09
C PRO A 528 18.36 24.17 -22.19
N LYS A 529 17.84 24.36 -23.40
CA LYS A 529 18.09 23.50 -24.57
C LYS A 529 19.20 24.04 -25.45
N SER A 530 19.62 25.28 -25.26
CA SER A 530 20.65 25.93 -26.09
C SER A 530 21.40 27.02 -25.32
N GLY A 531 22.57 27.40 -25.82
CA GLY A 531 23.34 28.52 -25.25
C GLY A 531 22.64 29.89 -25.37
N ALA A 532 21.70 30.05 -26.31
CA ALA A 532 20.90 31.26 -26.44
C ALA A 532 19.91 31.38 -25.27
N GLU A 533 19.16 30.31 -24.99
CA GLU A 533 18.25 30.25 -23.84
C GLU A 533 19.00 30.51 -22.52
N VAL A 534 20.18 29.91 -22.34
CA VAL A 534 21.05 30.17 -21.18
C VAL A 534 21.36 31.65 -21.02
N THR A 535 21.64 32.36 -22.12
CA THR A 535 22.01 33.78 -22.07
C THR A 535 20.82 34.64 -21.63
N ASP A 536 19.64 34.37 -22.17
CA ASP A 536 18.40 35.06 -21.81
C ASP A 536 18.03 34.81 -20.34
N ASP A 537 18.14 33.56 -19.88
CA ASP A 537 17.87 33.19 -18.49
C ASP A 537 18.85 33.84 -17.52
N LEU A 538 20.15 33.87 -17.85
CA LEU A 538 21.16 34.54 -17.02
C LEU A 538 20.92 36.04 -16.90
N ALA A 539 20.42 36.70 -17.95
CA ALA A 539 20.03 38.11 -17.89
C ALA A 539 18.85 38.31 -16.91
N ARG A 540 17.80 37.49 -17.02
CA ARG A 540 16.64 37.53 -16.10
C ARG A 540 17.06 37.26 -14.66
N MET A 541 17.94 36.28 -14.45
CA MET A 541 18.52 35.97 -13.14
C MET A 541 19.28 37.16 -12.56
N HIS A 542 20.12 37.83 -13.37
CA HIS A 542 20.85 39.02 -12.96
C HIS A 542 19.89 40.14 -12.54
N ASP A 543 18.83 40.39 -13.31
CA ASP A 543 17.83 41.44 -13.02
C ASP A 543 17.03 41.14 -11.74
N LEU A 544 16.77 39.87 -11.45
CA LEU A 544 16.16 39.42 -10.18
C LEU A 544 17.14 39.40 -9.00
N GLY A 545 18.44 39.62 -9.26
CA GLY A 545 19.50 39.56 -8.25
C GLY A 545 19.89 38.14 -7.83
N MET A 546 19.55 37.11 -8.61
CA MET A 546 19.96 35.72 -8.37
C MET A 546 21.48 35.58 -8.57
N ASN A 547 22.13 34.71 -7.80
CA ASN A 547 23.59 34.57 -7.83
C ASN A 547 24.08 33.15 -8.11
N GLU A 548 23.18 32.18 -8.26
CA GLU A 548 23.51 30.78 -8.53
C GLU A 548 22.60 30.18 -9.58
N LEU A 549 23.18 29.44 -10.53
CA LEU A 549 22.47 28.67 -11.54
C LEU A 549 22.71 27.17 -11.30
N TRP A 550 21.64 26.42 -11.08
CA TRP A 550 21.65 24.97 -11.06
C TRP A 550 21.22 24.46 -12.44
N LEU A 551 22.21 24.16 -13.28
CA LEU A 551 22.01 23.73 -14.66
C LEU A 551 21.75 22.23 -14.71
N LYS A 552 20.53 21.82 -15.08
CA LYS A 552 20.15 20.41 -15.18
C LYS A 552 20.96 19.70 -16.26
N ILE A 553 21.62 18.62 -15.87
CA ILE A 553 22.30 17.66 -16.72
C ILE A 553 21.63 16.32 -16.50
N THR A 554 20.88 15.86 -17.50
CA THR A 554 20.27 14.53 -17.47
C THR A 554 21.14 13.58 -18.27
N PRO A 555 21.62 12.46 -17.68
CA PRO A 555 22.41 11.48 -18.41
C PRO A 555 21.71 11.02 -19.69
N GLY A 556 22.46 11.00 -20.77
CA GLY A 556 21.99 10.54 -22.06
C GLY A 556 22.02 9.02 -22.22
N THR A 557 21.83 8.56 -23.46
CA THR A 557 21.90 7.13 -23.83
C THR A 557 23.29 6.71 -24.31
N ASP A 558 24.11 7.67 -24.71
CA ASP A 558 25.43 7.50 -25.33
C ASP A 558 26.38 8.64 -24.93
N THR A 559 27.68 8.46 -25.11
CA THR A 559 28.67 9.48 -24.74
C THR A 559 28.46 10.81 -25.48
N GLU A 560 27.86 10.79 -26.68
CA GLU A 560 27.61 12.00 -27.48
C GLU A 560 26.62 12.96 -26.81
N SER A 561 25.52 12.45 -26.26
CA SER A 561 24.55 13.25 -25.51
C SER A 561 25.11 13.79 -24.19
N ASP A 562 26.01 13.06 -23.53
CA ASP A 562 26.77 13.54 -22.38
C ASP A 562 27.75 14.66 -22.79
N ASP A 563 28.41 14.52 -23.94
CA ASP A 563 29.31 15.52 -24.51
C ASP A 563 28.58 16.83 -24.85
N ASP A 564 27.37 16.75 -25.41
CA ASP A 564 26.52 17.91 -25.66
C ASP A 564 26.18 18.67 -24.38
N SER A 565 25.82 17.94 -23.33
CA SER A 565 25.51 18.54 -22.01
C SER A 565 26.73 19.22 -21.40
N ILE A 566 27.92 18.62 -21.53
CA ILE A 566 29.19 19.22 -21.08
C ILE A 566 29.54 20.46 -21.91
N ARG A 567 29.31 20.45 -23.23
CA ARG A 567 29.49 21.63 -24.09
C ARG A 567 28.57 22.78 -23.66
N LEU A 568 27.30 22.49 -23.37
CA LEU A 568 26.35 23.49 -22.87
C LEU A 568 26.78 24.04 -21.50
N LEU A 569 27.27 23.18 -20.59
CA LEU A 569 27.81 23.60 -19.29
C LEU A 569 29.00 24.56 -19.47
N GLN A 570 29.94 24.24 -20.35
CA GLN A 570 31.09 25.11 -20.65
C GLN A 570 30.66 26.48 -21.17
N GLN A 571 29.72 26.52 -22.12
CA GLN A 571 29.14 27.77 -22.63
C GLN A 571 28.45 28.57 -21.52
N THR A 572 27.70 27.87 -20.66
CA THR A 572 26.98 28.47 -19.53
C THR A 572 27.94 29.11 -18.53
N ILE A 573 29.05 28.46 -18.19
CA ILE A 573 30.05 29.02 -17.27
C ILE A 573 30.66 30.31 -17.83
N VAL A 574 30.96 30.36 -19.13
CA VAL A 574 31.50 31.56 -19.77
C VAL A 574 30.51 32.72 -19.68
N ALA A 575 29.22 32.48 -19.99
CA ALA A 575 28.18 33.49 -19.91
C ALA A 575 27.90 33.93 -18.46
N ALA A 576 27.80 32.99 -17.53
CA ALA A 576 27.49 33.24 -16.12
C ALA A 576 28.59 34.04 -15.42
N LYS A 577 29.86 33.87 -15.83
CA LYS A 577 30.97 34.70 -15.34
C LYS A 577 30.76 36.19 -15.62
N ALA A 578 30.19 36.55 -16.77
CA ALA A 578 29.86 37.94 -17.11
C ALA A 578 28.73 38.48 -16.21
N ALA A 579 27.75 37.63 -15.89
CA ALA A 579 26.64 37.94 -15.00
C ALA A 579 26.98 37.83 -13.49
N LYS A 580 28.20 37.39 -13.14
CA LYS A 580 28.64 37.07 -11.76
C LYS A 580 27.75 36.03 -11.07
N ILE A 581 27.27 35.06 -11.84
CA ILE A 581 26.44 33.94 -11.37
C ILE A 581 27.33 32.69 -11.26
N ALA A 582 27.28 32.01 -10.12
CA ALA A 582 27.98 30.75 -9.92
C ALA A 582 27.19 29.59 -10.53
N VAL A 583 27.86 28.67 -11.22
CA VAL A 583 27.21 27.56 -11.95
C VAL A 583 27.43 26.23 -11.24
N TYR A 584 26.34 25.51 -11.04
CA TYR A 584 26.26 24.19 -10.44
C TYR A 584 25.59 23.23 -11.44
N PRO A 585 26.29 22.24 -12.00
CA PRO A 585 25.61 21.16 -12.70
C PRO A 585 24.73 20.36 -11.72
N ASP A 586 23.44 20.29 -12.03
CA ASP A 586 22.42 19.46 -11.37
C ASP A 586 22.27 18.14 -12.12
N ILE A 587 22.90 17.09 -11.61
CA ILE A 587 22.89 15.76 -12.24
C ILE A 587 21.77 14.91 -11.67
N SER A 588 20.86 14.45 -12.54
CA SER A 588 19.88 13.42 -12.22
C SER A 588 20.55 12.04 -12.22
N LEU A 589 20.80 11.43 -11.06
CA LEU A 589 21.62 10.22 -11.01
C LEU A 589 20.91 9.02 -11.63
N PHE A 590 19.73 8.67 -11.12
CA PHE A 590 19.09 7.39 -11.45
C PHE A 590 17.76 7.56 -12.17
N VAL A 591 17.54 8.74 -12.74
CA VAL A 591 16.38 9.10 -13.54
C VAL A 591 16.89 9.67 -14.84
N TRP A 592 16.79 8.88 -15.90
CA TRP A 592 17.31 9.22 -17.22
C TRP A 592 16.15 9.63 -18.15
N ARG A 593 16.48 10.28 -19.28
CA ARG A 593 15.47 10.62 -20.29
C ARG A 593 14.91 9.36 -20.97
N LYS A 594 13.79 9.53 -21.68
CA LYS A 594 12.91 8.51 -22.30
C LYS A 594 13.58 7.39 -23.11
N TYR A 595 14.87 7.47 -23.41
CA TYR A 595 15.56 6.57 -24.34
C TYR A 595 16.60 5.65 -23.71
N ALA A 596 16.74 5.59 -22.38
CA ALA A 596 17.60 4.59 -21.76
C ALA A 596 17.29 3.19 -22.33
N GLY A 597 18.32 2.49 -22.80
CA GLY A 597 18.20 1.11 -23.27
C GLY A 597 17.52 0.24 -22.23
N ASP A 598 16.74 -0.73 -22.71
CA ASP A 598 15.91 -1.63 -21.88
C ASP A 598 16.73 -2.35 -20.80
N GLU A 599 18.03 -2.57 -21.06
CA GLU A 599 18.98 -3.17 -20.13
C GLU A 599 19.38 -2.26 -18.96
N PHE A 600 19.15 -0.95 -19.06
CA PHE A 600 19.43 0.01 -17.98
C PHE A 600 18.20 0.24 -17.11
N LEU A 601 16.99 0.02 -17.64
CA LEU A 601 15.75 0.35 -16.94
C LEU A 601 15.58 -0.52 -15.70
N ASP A 602 15.15 0.12 -14.62
CA ASP A 602 14.69 -0.62 -13.47
C ASP A 602 13.25 -1.13 -13.67
N ARG A 603 12.89 -2.16 -12.91
CA ARG A 603 11.65 -2.90 -13.09
C ARG A 603 10.85 -2.93 -11.80
N THR A 604 9.53 -2.95 -11.97
CA THR A 604 8.59 -3.30 -10.91
C THR A 604 8.53 -4.82 -10.71
N VAL A 605 7.84 -5.26 -9.66
CA VAL A 605 7.63 -6.71 -9.38
C VAL A 605 6.95 -7.45 -10.55
N THR A 606 6.19 -6.75 -11.39
CA THR A 606 5.51 -7.33 -12.58
C THR A 606 6.33 -7.22 -13.86
N ASP A 607 7.63 -6.94 -13.74
CA ASP A 607 8.58 -6.74 -14.86
C ASP A 607 8.24 -5.54 -15.78
N ARG A 608 7.39 -4.64 -15.29
CA ARG A 608 7.04 -3.40 -15.99
C ARG A 608 8.05 -2.31 -15.73
N THR A 609 8.27 -1.50 -16.75
CA THR A 609 9.01 -0.24 -16.63
C THR A 609 8.11 0.83 -16.01
N PRO A 610 8.68 1.90 -15.42
CA PRO A 610 7.92 3.06 -14.98
C PRO A 610 7.10 3.71 -16.09
N MET A 611 7.55 3.62 -17.35
CA MET A 611 6.78 4.08 -18.50
C MET A 611 5.51 3.25 -18.71
N ASP A 612 5.59 1.92 -18.59
CA ASP A 612 4.42 1.04 -18.69
C ASP A 612 3.39 1.35 -17.60
N GLU A 613 3.84 1.65 -16.39
CA GLU A 613 2.98 2.06 -15.27
C GLU A 613 2.32 3.42 -15.53
N ASN A 614 3.07 4.40 -16.05
CA ASN A 614 2.52 5.71 -16.40
C ASN A 614 1.48 5.65 -17.54
N LEU A 615 1.63 4.72 -18.49
CA LEU A 615 0.64 4.49 -19.55
C LEU A 615 -0.70 3.95 -19.02
N LEU A 616 -0.74 3.43 -17.79
CA LEU A 616 -1.98 3.01 -17.14
C LEU A 616 -2.75 4.16 -16.48
N SER A 617 -2.13 5.34 -16.33
CA SER A 617 -2.73 6.53 -15.71
C SER A 617 -2.89 7.66 -16.75
N PRO A 618 -4.02 7.74 -17.48
CA PRO A 618 -4.24 8.80 -18.46
C PRO A 618 -4.67 10.13 -17.82
N PRO A 619 -4.12 11.28 -18.27
CA PRO A 619 -3.01 11.43 -19.22
C PRO A 619 -1.65 11.17 -18.54
N PRO A 620 -0.68 10.57 -19.25
CA PRO A 620 0.67 10.42 -18.71
C PRO A 620 1.28 11.79 -18.44
N PRO A 621 2.04 11.97 -17.35
CA PRO A 621 2.69 13.24 -17.05
C PRO A 621 3.64 13.64 -18.19
N PRO A 622 3.76 14.95 -18.53
CA PRO A 622 4.55 15.42 -19.67
C PRO A 622 6.04 15.08 -19.58
N ASN A 623 6.54 14.75 -18.39
CA ASN A 623 7.93 14.38 -18.11
C ASN A 623 8.01 12.95 -17.57
N VAL A 624 7.81 11.96 -18.44
CA VAL A 624 8.01 10.55 -18.07
C VAL A 624 9.50 10.31 -17.79
N ILE A 625 9.79 10.14 -16.52
CA ILE A 625 11.08 9.80 -15.96
C ILE A 625 11.32 8.30 -16.13
N ASN A 626 12.51 7.90 -16.61
CA ASN A 626 12.94 6.51 -16.71
C ASN A 626 14.00 6.18 -15.64
N PRO A 627 13.58 5.66 -14.48
CA PRO A 627 14.47 5.08 -13.49
C PRO A 627 15.37 4.00 -14.08
N VAL A 628 16.67 4.10 -13.78
CA VAL A 628 17.66 3.09 -14.15
C VAL A 628 18.06 2.24 -12.96
N SER A 629 18.40 0.98 -13.22
CA SER A 629 18.80 0.01 -12.20
C SER A 629 20.15 0.39 -11.59
N LEU A 630 20.17 0.53 -10.26
CA LEU A 630 21.36 0.88 -9.48
C LEU A 630 22.46 -0.18 -9.52
N VAL A 631 22.11 -1.40 -9.94
CA VAL A 631 23.00 -2.56 -9.97
C VAL A 631 23.37 -2.98 -11.39
N ALA A 632 22.91 -2.26 -12.41
CA ALA A 632 23.40 -2.43 -13.76
C ALA A 632 24.83 -1.83 -13.85
N PRO A 633 25.89 -2.64 -14.10
CA PRO A 633 27.27 -2.16 -14.02
C PRO A 633 27.55 -0.93 -14.89
N LYS A 634 27.01 -0.95 -16.11
CA LYS A 634 27.12 0.15 -17.09
C LYS A 634 26.51 1.47 -16.61
N VAL A 635 25.47 1.44 -15.77
CA VAL A 635 24.85 2.65 -15.19
C VAL A 635 25.86 3.34 -14.28
N GLY A 636 26.48 2.60 -13.36
CA GLY A 636 27.47 3.13 -12.44
C GLY A 636 28.74 3.64 -13.13
N GLU A 637 29.26 2.88 -14.11
CA GLU A 637 30.41 3.28 -14.92
C GLU A 637 30.17 4.61 -15.65
N ARG A 638 29.03 4.70 -16.35
CA ARG A 638 28.67 5.90 -17.10
C ARG A 638 28.44 7.11 -16.22
N LEU A 639 27.70 6.95 -15.11
CA LEU A 639 27.48 8.05 -14.16
C LEU A 639 28.79 8.52 -13.54
N SER A 640 29.69 7.59 -13.20
CA SER A 640 31.02 7.93 -12.69
C SER A 640 31.81 8.73 -13.72
N GLU A 641 31.78 8.33 -15.00
CA GLU A 641 32.43 9.07 -16.08
C GLU A 641 31.84 10.48 -16.24
N LEU A 642 30.51 10.60 -16.35
CA LEU A 642 29.83 11.88 -16.51
C LEU A 642 30.09 12.82 -15.32
N ILE A 643 29.99 12.33 -14.09
CA ILE A 643 30.30 13.10 -12.86
C ILE A 643 31.76 13.54 -12.88
N GLY A 644 32.68 12.63 -13.18
CA GLY A 644 34.12 12.92 -13.20
C GLY A 644 34.51 13.94 -14.27
N ARG A 645 33.85 13.92 -15.43
CA ARG A 645 34.07 14.90 -16.51
C ARG A 645 33.45 16.25 -16.18
N THR A 646 32.21 16.25 -15.70
CA THR A 646 31.44 17.46 -15.35
C THR A 646 32.12 18.23 -14.21
N SER A 647 32.56 17.53 -13.16
CA SER A 647 33.23 18.13 -11.99
C SER A 647 34.61 18.72 -12.28
N ARG A 648 35.22 18.38 -13.42
CA ARG A 648 36.53 18.91 -13.88
C ARG A 648 36.42 20.08 -14.84
N VAL A 649 35.21 20.51 -15.21
CA VAL A 649 35.02 21.71 -16.03
C VAL A 649 35.42 22.94 -15.21
N ASP A 650 36.37 23.71 -15.72
CA ASP A 650 36.85 24.93 -15.05
C ASP A 650 35.71 25.94 -14.87
N GLY A 651 35.60 26.52 -13.67
CA GLY A 651 34.53 27.45 -13.30
C GLY A 651 33.28 26.84 -12.68
N VAL A 652 33.19 25.51 -12.53
CA VAL A 652 32.15 24.86 -11.72
C VAL A 652 32.30 25.27 -10.25
N ALA A 653 31.22 25.79 -9.64
CA ALA A 653 31.21 26.32 -8.27
C ALA A 653 30.74 25.30 -7.20
N GLY A 654 30.41 24.09 -7.64
CA GLY A 654 29.91 22.96 -6.85
C GLY A 654 29.00 22.09 -7.72
N MET A 655 28.28 21.14 -7.13
CA MET A 655 27.36 20.27 -7.88
C MET A 655 26.06 20.09 -7.12
N VAL A 656 25.00 19.74 -7.84
CA VAL A 656 23.75 19.28 -7.25
C VAL A 656 23.49 17.87 -7.74
N TRP A 657 23.15 16.95 -6.85
CA TRP A 657 22.68 15.62 -7.19
C TRP A 657 21.20 15.51 -6.87
N ASP A 658 20.44 15.12 -7.87
CA ASP A 658 19.00 14.95 -7.81
C ASP A 658 18.61 13.52 -8.20
N ASN A 659 17.40 13.09 -7.82
CA ASN A 659 16.89 11.74 -8.07
C ASN A 659 17.88 10.65 -7.63
N MET A 660 18.51 10.85 -6.47
CA MET A 660 19.52 9.95 -5.89
C MET A 660 18.92 8.65 -5.36
N THR A 661 17.59 8.58 -5.24
CA THR A 661 16.88 7.44 -4.69
C THR A 661 15.64 7.21 -5.55
N PRO A 662 15.69 6.28 -6.52
CA PRO A 662 14.51 5.90 -7.28
C PRO A 662 13.41 5.35 -6.37
N ARG A 663 12.18 5.37 -6.89
CA ARG A 663 11.02 4.78 -6.21
C ARG A 663 11.29 3.33 -5.79
N GLY A 664 11.09 3.01 -4.51
CA GLY A 664 11.33 1.69 -3.93
C GLY A 664 12.69 1.55 -3.21
N TYR A 665 13.58 2.54 -3.30
CA TYR A 665 14.87 2.55 -2.62
C TYR A 665 14.90 3.44 -1.36
N GLU A 666 13.77 4.06 -0.99
CA GLU A 666 13.66 5.02 0.10
C GLU A 666 13.68 4.39 1.49
N GLN A 667 14.29 5.10 2.46
CA GLN A 667 14.37 4.62 3.85
C GLN A 667 13.01 4.56 4.54
N ARG A 668 12.16 5.56 4.31
CA ARG A 668 10.78 5.57 4.75
C ARG A 668 9.97 5.11 3.56
N ALA A 669 9.16 4.05 3.69
CA ALA A 669 7.98 3.98 2.83
C ALA A 669 7.27 5.30 3.10
N GLN A 670 7.37 6.26 2.17
CA GLN A 670 6.68 7.55 2.31
C GLN A 670 5.26 7.20 2.72
N PHE A 671 4.77 7.83 3.79
CA PHE A 671 3.75 7.30 4.67
C PHE A 671 2.44 6.78 4.03
N ASP A 672 2.19 7.00 2.73
CA ASP A 672 1.10 6.44 1.95
C ASP A 672 1.49 6.02 0.50
N SER A 673 2.77 6.07 0.08
CA SER A 673 3.16 5.83 -1.33
C SER A 673 3.26 4.36 -1.73
N ASP A 674 3.54 3.48 -0.77
CA ASP A 674 3.32 2.03 -0.95
C ASP A 674 1.82 1.73 -1.04
N TRP A 675 0.96 2.58 -0.46
CA TRP A 675 -0.49 2.40 -0.38
C TRP A 675 -1.24 3.01 -1.58
N GLY A 676 -0.66 4.00 -2.27
CA GLY A 676 -1.39 4.90 -3.15
C GLY A 676 -1.35 4.61 -4.65
N THR A 677 -0.18 4.64 -5.32
CA THR A 677 -0.20 4.93 -6.78
C THR A 677 0.97 4.36 -7.60
N GLY A 678 1.60 3.26 -7.21
CA GLY A 678 2.48 2.54 -8.16
C GLY A 678 3.42 1.52 -7.56
N ALA A 679 3.74 0.52 -8.37
CA ALA A 679 4.55 -0.60 -7.94
C ALA A 679 5.99 -0.16 -7.64
N PRO A 680 6.59 -0.60 -6.52
CA PRO A 680 7.95 -0.24 -6.16
C PRO A 680 8.96 -0.83 -7.17
N LEU A 681 10.07 -0.13 -7.41
CA LEU A 681 11.14 -0.59 -8.30
C LEU A 681 12.17 -1.44 -7.56
N GLY A 682 13.24 -1.79 -8.28
CA GLY A 682 14.36 -2.58 -7.83
C GLY A 682 14.30 -4.04 -8.24
N TYR A 683 13.34 -4.46 -9.07
CA TYR A 683 13.18 -5.85 -9.48
C TYR A 683 13.93 -6.21 -10.77
N SER A 684 14.90 -5.39 -11.20
CA SER A 684 15.81 -5.78 -12.27
C SER A 684 16.50 -7.13 -11.97
N VAL A 685 16.78 -7.93 -13.00
CA VAL A 685 17.39 -9.26 -12.86
C VAL A 685 18.68 -9.25 -12.01
N PRO A 686 19.63 -8.29 -12.18
CA PRO A 686 20.82 -8.24 -11.34
C PRO A 686 20.50 -7.99 -9.86
N ALA A 687 19.48 -7.19 -9.54
CA ALA A 687 19.09 -6.89 -8.16
C ALA A 687 18.45 -8.12 -7.50
N ARG A 688 17.54 -8.78 -8.23
CA ARG A 688 16.93 -10.04 -7.82
C ARG A 688 17.97 -11.12 -7.56
N LEU A 689 18.93 -11.29 -8.47
CA LEU A 689 20.02 -12.25 -8.32
C LEU A 689 20.89 -11.94 -7.09
N ALA A 690 21.25 -10.67 -6.88
CA ALA A 690 22.04 -10.26 -5.73
C ALA A 690 21.32 -10.53 -4.40
N PHE A 691 20.00 -10.31 -4.35
CA PHE A 691 19.18 -10.67 -3.19
C PHE A 691 19.06 -12.19 -3.01
N LEU A 692 18.79 -12.93 -4.10
CA LEU A 692 18.71 -14.39 -4.10
C LEU A 692 19.98 -15.02 -3.53
N ARG A 693 21.15 -14.54 -3.94
CA ARG A 693 22.45 -15.02 -3.40
C ARG A 693 22.61 -14.75 -1.90
N LYS A 694 21.96 -13.72 -1.36
CA LYS A 694 22.03 -13.33 0.05
C LYS A 694 21.01 -14.08 0.91
N THR A 695 19.79 -14.27 0.41
CA THR A 695 18.64 -14.73 1.22
C THR A 695 18.08 -16.08 0.78
N HIS A 696 18.51 -16.59 -0.38
CA HIS A 696 17.97 -17.75 -1.08
C HIS A 696 16.50 -17.61 -1.52
N ALA A 697 15.91 -16.42 -1.35
CA ALA A 697 14.58 -16.06 -1.84
C ALA A 697 14.71 -15.08 -3.01
N ASP A 698 13.85 -15.21 -4.01
CA ASP A 698 13.74 -14.22 -5.08
C ASP A 698 12.63 -13.22 -4.70
N PRO A 699 12.89 -11.91 -4.69
CA PRO A 699 11.98 -10.95 -4.06
C PRO A 699 10.61 -10.85 -4.76
N ILE A 700 10.48 -11.34 -6.00
CA ILE A 700 9.17 -11.41 -6.68
C ILE A 700 8.20 -12.42 -6.08
N ASP A 701 8.65 -13.26 -5.13
CA ASP A 701 7.79 -14.13 -4.33
C ASP A 701 7.40 -13.52 -2.98
N THR A 702 7.88 -12.32 -2.67
CA THR A 702 7.56 -11.61 -1.42
C THR A 702 6.49 -10.57 -1.69
N HIS A 703 5.61 -10.37 -0.72
CA HIS A 703 4.64 -9.28 -0.75
C HIS A 703 4.46 -8.73 0.65
N ASN A 704 3.96 -7.49 0.74
CA ASN A 704 3.64 -6.87 2.01
C ASN A 704 2.24 -7.29 2.42
N ASN A 705 2.09 -8.05 3.51
CA ASN A 705 0.77 -8.43 4.01
C ASN A 705 0.01 -7.23 4.61
N SER A 706 0.67 -6.07 4.74
CA SER A 706 0.00 -4.82 5.10
C SER A 706 -0.84 -4.25 3.96
N PHE A 707 -0.78 -4.78 2.73
CA PHE A 707 -1.72 -4.46 1.66
C PHE A 707 -3.12 -5.00 2.00
N THR A 708 -3.81 -4.36 2.93
CA THR A 708 -5.24 -4.56 3.18
C THR A 708 -6.12 -4.12 2.01
N ALA A 709 -5.50 -3.67 0.91
CA ALA A 709 -6.16 -3.08 -0.24
C ALA A 709 -6.51 -4.09 -1.35
N THR A 710 -5.94 -5.30 -1.34
CA THR A 710 -6.33 -6.37 -2.26
C THR A 710 -7.37 -7.27 -1.60
N ARG A 711 -8.43 -7.60 -2.34
CA ARG A 711 -9.48 -8.51 -1.89
C ARG A 711 -9.19 -9.94 -2.31
N ALA A 712 -8.46 -10.10 -3.42
CA ALA A 712 -8.03 -11.37 -3.95
C ALA A 712 -7.14 -12.16 -2.95
N HIS A 713 -7.62 -13.32 -2.52
CA HIS A 713 -6.88 -14.22 -1.63
C HIS A 713 -5.76 -14.93 -2.39
N VAL A 714 -4.53 -14.42 -2.34
CA VAL A 714 -3.40 -15.02 -3.06
C VAL A 714 -2.62 -16.05 -2.24
N ALA A 715 -3.04 -16.35 -1.02
CA ALA A 715 -2.25 -17.22 -0.15
C ALA A 715 -2.14 -18.65 -0.69
N VAL A 716 -0.99 -19.30 -0.52
CA VAL A 716 -0.78 -20.71 -0.86
C VAL A 716 -0.14 -21.48 0.30
N PRO A 717 -0.51 -22.75 0.50
CA PRO A 717 0.11 -23.58 1.54
C PRO A 717 1.63 -23.61 1.41
N GLY A 718 2.32 -23.32 2.52
CA GLY A 718 3.77 -23.33 2.61
C GLY A 718 4.47 -22.02 2.30
N PHE A 719 3.80 -21.01 1.72
CA PHE A 719 4.34 -19.65 1.64
C PHE A 719 3.69 -18.79 2.73
N ASP A 720 2.36 -18.81 2.81
CA ASP A 720 1.61 -17.95 3.74
C ASP A 720 1.30 -18.60 5.10
N ASP A 721 1.97 -19.71 5.43
CA ASP A 721 1.78 -20.42 6.69
C ASP A 721 2.27 -19.57 7.90
N ASP A 722 3.21 -18.66 7.68
CA ASP A 722 3.74 -17.71 8.68
C ASP A 722 3.82 -16.30 8.09
N GLN A 723 2.73 -15.53 8.24
CA GLN A 723 2.65 -14.14 7.80
C GLN A 723 3.78 -13.26 8.37
N SER A 724 4.28 -13.57 9.57
CA SER A 724 5.39 -12.83 10.17
C SER A 724 6.70 -13.08 9.42
N TYR A 725 6.87 -14.27 8.84
CA TYR A 725 8.03 -14.62 8.04
C TYR A 725 8.00 -13.96 6.66
N GLU A 726 6.85 -13.97 5.99
CA GLU A 726 6.65 -13.24 4.73
C GLU A 726 6.96 -11.75 4.89
N GLN A 727 6.41 -11.12 5.94
CA GLN A 727 6.70 -9.72 6.24
C GLN A 727 8.19 -9.48 6.49
N ARG A 728 8.88 -10.40 7.17
CA ARG A 728 10.34 -10.30 7.39
C ARG A 728 11.11 -10.36 6.07
N LEU A 729 10.77 -11.28 5.17
CA LEU A 729 11.44 -11.39 3.86
C LEU A 729 11.21 -10.13 3.00
N TYR A 730 9.99 -9.60 2.98
CA TYR A 730 9.69 -8.35 2.29
C TYR A 730 10.47 -7.16 2.88
N GLU A 731 10.54 -7.05 4.20
CA GLU A 731 11.33 -6.02 4.88
C GLU A 731 12.84 -6.18 4.62
N ASP A 732 13.34 -7.40 4.53
CA ASP A 732 14.74 -7.67 4.18
C ASP A 732 15.04 -7.25 2.74
N TRP A 733 14.10 -7.47 1.81
CA TRP A 733 14.19 -6.96 0.44
C TRP A 733 14.20 -5.43 0.39
N ARG A 734 13.30 -4.78 1.12
CA ARG A 734 13.28 -3.31 1.25
C ARG A 734 14.59 -2.77 1.80
N LYS A 735 15.10 -3.32 2.91
CA LYS A 735 16.40 -2.91 3.50
C LYS A 735 17.55 -3.15 2.54
N PHE A 736 17.51 -4.24 1.78
CA PHE A 736 18.51 -4.53 0.77
C PHE A 736 18.51 -3.46 -0.33
N ARG A 737 17.36 -3.09 -0.89
CA ARG A 737 17.26 -1.99 -1.86
C ARG A 737 17.79 -0.68 -1.30
N ILE A 738 17.38 -0.27 -0.10
CA ILE A 738 17.91 0.92 0.58
C ILE A 738 19.45 0.88 0.64
N SER A 739 20.03 -0.26 1.03
CA SER A 739 21.48 -0.41 1.09
C SER A 739 22.15 -0.33 -0.28
N LEU A 740 21.54 -0.88 -1.33
CA LEU A 740 22.03 -0.74 -2.70
C LEU A 740 22.04 0.72 -3.15
N GLY A 741 20.99 1.48 -2.84
CA GLY A 741 20.92 2.90 -3.14
C GLY A 741 22.04 3.68 -2.47
N GLN A 742 22.25 3.45 -1.18
CA GLN A 742 23.33 4.08 -0.42
C GLN A 742 24.72 3.71 -0.97
N MET A 743 24.94 2.43 -1.29
CA MET A 743 26.20 1.96 -1.86
C MET A 743 26.48 2.55 -3.24
N ALA A 744 25.47 2.60 -4.12
CA ALA A 744 25.59 3.15 -5.47
C ALA A 744 25.89 4.66 -5.40
N VAL A 745 25.18 5.42 -4.59
CA VAL A 745 25.46 6.85 -4.41
C VAL A 745 26.87 7.06 -3.84
N HIS A 746 27.26 6.28 -2.82
CA HIS A 746 28.58 6.40 -2.21
C HIS A 746 29.70 6.06 -3.21
N SER A 747 29.53 5.04 -4.05
CA SER A 747 30.55 4.71 -5.06
C SER A 747 30.73 5.84 -6.09
N LEU A 748 29.66 6.54 -6.48
CA LEU A 748 29.74 7.70 -7.38
C LEU A 748 30.55 8.86 -6.81
N THR A 749 30.64 9.00 -5.48
CA THR A 749 31.48 10.04 -4.85
C THR A 749 32.97 9.85 -5.16
N SER A 750 33.40 8.62 -5.48
CA SER A 750 34.80 8.35 -5.86
C SER A 750 35.20 8.93 -7.22
N ALA A 751 34.21 9.31 -8.04
CA ALA A 751 34.46 9.99 -9.31
C ALA A 751 34.74 11.50 -9.15
N LEU A 752 34.43 12.07 -7.98
CA LEU A 752 34.64 13.50 -7.71
C LEU A 752 36.14 13.79 -7.49
N PRO A 753 36.65 14.94 -7.98
CA PRO A 753 38.02 15.35 -7.72
C PRO A 753 38.21 15.83 -6.28
N ASP A 754 39.48 15.94 -5.85
CA ASP A 754 39.86 16.37 -4.48
C ASP A 754 39.21 17.69 -4.03
N ALA A 755 38.85 18.56 -4.98
CA ALA A 755 38.15 19.82 -4.71
C ALA A 755 36.79 19.62 -4.01
N PHE A 756 36.15 18.45 -4.09
CA PHE A 756 34.89 18.15 -3.39
C PHE A 756 35.10 17.43 -2.05
N LEU A 757 36.33 16.96 -1.77
CA LEU A 757 36.64 16.26 -0.53
C LEU A 757 36.65 17.24 0.65
N SER A 758 36.44 16.71 1.85
CA SER A 758 36.39 17.49 3.09
C SER A 758 37.62 18.38 3.28
N GLY A 759 37.38 19.70 3.38
CA GLY A 759 38.44 20.70 3.57
C GLY A 759 37.91 22.12 3.56
N PRO A 760 38.75 23.12 3.89
CA PRO A 760 38.34 24.53 4.00
C PRO A 760 37.94 25.16 2.65
N ASN A 761 38.43 24.62 1.54
CA ASN A 761 38.18 25.14 0.18
C ASN A 761 37.32 24.18 -0.65
N ARG A 762 36.53 23.32 0.01
CA ARG A 762 35.74 22.33 -0.71
C ARG A 762 34.65 23.00 -1.55
N LEU A 763 34.43 22.49 -2.74
CA LEU A 763 33.23 22.77 -3.52
C LEU A 763 32.05 22.00 -2.89
N PRO A 764 30.89 22.63 -2.69
CA PRO A 764 29.74 21.96 -2.08
C PRO A 764 29.11 20.99 -3.09
N LEU A 765 28.76 19.80 -2.60
CA LEU A 765 27.85 18.87 -3.26
C LEU A 765 26.49 18.99 -2.58
N LEU A 766 25.49 19.53 -3.26
CA LEU A 766 24.13 19.66 -2.75
C LEU A 766 23.30 18.43 -3.13
N ALA A 767 22.46 17.94 -2.23
CA ALA A 767 21.66 16.74 -2.43
C ALA A 767 20.32 16.85 -1.69
N LEU A 768 19.29 16.19 -2.22
CA LEU A 768 18.06 15.94 -1.47
C LEU A 768 18.32 14.91 -0.34
N PRO A 769 17.61 15.01 0.79
CA PRO A 769 17.75 14.05 1.87
C PRO A 769 17.22 12.67 1.46
N ALA A 770 18.06 11.63 1.57
CA ALA A 770 17.73 10.26 1.18
C ALA A 770 16.57 9.63 1.97
N ASN A 771 16.20 10.19 3.12
CA ASN A 771 15.11 9.67 3.97
C ASN A 771 13.78 10.41 3.81
N ASN A 772 13.74 11.55 3.11
CA ASN A 772 12.52 12.31 2.90
C ASN A 772 12.63 13.31 1.72
N PRO A 773 12.54 12.87 0.46
CA PRO A 773 12.67 13.78 -0.69
C PRO A 773 11.51 14.80 -0.80
N MET A 774 10.46 14.69 0.02
CA MET A 774 9.27 15.58 -0.02
C MET A 774 9.45 16.92 0.68
N GLU A 775 10.55 17.14 1.39
CA GLU A 775 10.68 18.38 2.16
C GLU A 775 11.16 19.57 1.35
N ASP A 776 11.41 19.41 0.04
CA ASP A 776 11.81 20.49 -0.84
C ASP A 776 13.10 21.20 -0.34
N LEU A 777 13.93 20.46 0.41
CA LEU A 777 15.16 20.93 1.02
C LEU A 777 16.37 20.27 0.36
N TYR A 778 17.32 21.08 -0.10
CA TYR A 778 18.65 20.59 -0.50
C TYR A 778 19.65 20.89 0.60
N GLY A 779 20.52 19.92 0.89
CA GLY A 779 21.61 20.07 1.85
C GLY A 779 22.97 19.84 1.22
N SER A 780 24.01 20.53 1.68
CA SER A 780 25.38 20.12 1.34
C SER A 780 25.77 18.81 2.02
N TRP A 781 26.31 17.89 1.24
CA TRP A 781 26.90 16.64 1.70
C TRP A 781 28.35 16.87 2.07
N ASP A 782 28.54 17.20 3.35
CA ASP A 782 29.80 17.72 3.87
C ASP A 782 30.85 16.64 4.19
N ASP A 783 30.43 15.39 4.29
CA ASP A 783 31.28 14.27 4.68
C ASP A 783 30.76 13.00 4.01
N PHE A 784 31.42 12.57 2.94
CA PHE A 784 31.01 11.39 2.16
C PHE A 784 31.15 10.07 2.94
N ALA A 785 31.86 10.06 4.07
CA ALA A 785 31.89 8.90 4.97
C ALA A 785 30.60 8.76 5.79
N LYS A 786 29.75 9.80 5.82
CA LYS A 786 28.41 9.75 6.41
C LYS A 786 27.37 9.59 5.31
N PRO A 787 26.16 9.06 5.64
CA PRO A 787 25.03 9.10 4.71
C PRO A 787 24.81 10.52 4.19
N SER A 788 24.23 10.64 2.99
CA SER A 788 23.74 11.92 2.46
C SER A 788 22.92 12.66 3.53
N PRO A 789 22.86 14.00 3.50
CA PRO A 789 22.24 14.78 4.55
C PRO A 789 20.86 14.24 4.92
N ALA A 790 20.68 13.89 6.19
CA ALA A 790 19.42 13.33 6.67
C ALA A 790 18.56 14.42 7.27
N LEU A 791 17.26 14.26 7.09
CA LEU A 791 16.28 15.08 7.75
C LEU A 791 16.13 14.66 9.22
N GLU A 792 16.37 15.58 10.16
CA GLU A 792 16.05 15.42 11.58
C GLU A 792 14.71 16.10 11.87
N LEU A 793 13.74 15.36 12.40
CA LEU A 793 12.46 15.93 12.81
C LEU A 793 12.65 16.70 14.12
N VAL A 794 12.50 18.03 14.05
CA VAL A 794 12.53 18.93 15.20
C VAL A 794 11.13 19.47 15.47
N PRO A 795 10.66 19.49 16.72
CA PRO A 795 9.35 20.07 17.03
C PRO A 795 9.28 21.55 16.64
N TRP A 796 8.14 22.00 16.13
CA TRP A 796 7.88 23.42 15.91
C TRP A 796 7.98 24.16 17.22
N ILE A 797 8.62 25.31 17.22
CA ILE A 797 8.72 26.17 18.39
C ILE A 797 7.62 27.22 18.28
N GLY A 798 6.66 27.17 19.20
CA GLY A 798 5.57 28.12 19.26
C GLY A 798 6.06 29.55 19.55
N PRO A 799 5.18 30.56 19.42
CA PRO A 799 5.51 31.95 19.73
C PRO A 799 6.00 32.16 21.17
N ASP A 800 5.70 31.23 22.08
CA ASP A 800 6.14 31.20 23.48
C ASP A 800 7.53 30.56 23.69
N GLY A 801 8.20 30.15 22.62
CA GLY A 801 9.51 29.51 22.65
C GLY A 801 9.48 28.02 23.01
N LYS A 802 8.32 27.36 23.05
CA LYS A 802 8.21 25.93 23.42
C LYS A 802 7.90 25.03 22.23
N PRO A 803 8.40 23.77 22.25
CA PRO A 803 7.94 22.72 21.34
C PRO A 803 6.42 22.56 21.36
N ILE A 804 5.77 22.65 20.20
CA ILE A 804 4.36 22.28 20.03
C ILE A 804 4.31 20.77 19.70
N PRO A 805 3.75 19.92 20.59
CA PRO A 805 3.69 18.47 20.34
C PRO A 805 2.97 18.15 19.03
N GLY A 806 3.52 17.21 18.24
CA GLY A 806 2.91 16.76 16.98
C GLY A 806 3.12 17.68 15.77
N THR A 807 3.93 18.74 15.90
CA THR A 807 4.26 19.66 14.80
C THR A 807 5.73 19.57 14.41
N GLU A 808 6.22 18.37 14.10
CA GLU A 808 7.62 18.22 13.73
C GLU A 808 7.87 18.82 12.34
N ARG A 809 8.90 19.66 12.24
CA ARG A 809 9.48 20.17 10.99
C ARG A 809 10.75 19.38 10.73
N GLY A 810 11.02 19.01 9.48
CA GLY A 810 12.35 18.55 9.15
C GLY A 810 13.39 19.68 9.18
N HIS A 811 14.47 19.41 9.89
CA HIS A 811 15.67 20.20 9.93
C HIS A 811 16.81 19.37 9.38
N LEU A 812 17.45 19.88 8.33
CA LEU A 812 18.49 19.15 7.65
C LEU A 812 19.84 19.55 8.25
N ARG A 813 20.58 18.57 8.79
CA ARG A 813 21.85 18.82 9.46
C ARG A 813 22.99 18.97 8.44
N SER A 814 23.08 20.16 7.86
CA SER A 814 24.09 20.50 6.86
C SER A 814 24.63 21.93 7.07
N SER A 815 25.86 22.20 6.62
CA SER A 815 26.42 23.55 6.64
C SER A 815 25.74 24.49 5.64
N LEU A 816 25.13 23.95 4.59
CA LEU A 816 24.33 24.69 3.62
C LEU A 816 22.98 23.99 3.44
N VAL A 817 21.90 24.73 3.65
CA VAL A 817 20.54 24.25 3.43
C VAL A 817 19.82 25.23 2.52
N TYR A 818 19.24 24.73 1.44
CA TYR A 818 18.41 25.50 0.52
C TYR A 818 16.96 25.07 0.66
N ARG A 819 16.06 26.05 0.72
CA ARG A 819 14.63 25.86 0.59
C ARG A 819 14.21 26.01 -0.87
N THR A 820 13.50 25.03 -1.41
CA THR A 820 12.93 25.14 -2.75
C THR A 820 11.66 25.98 -2.70
N VAL A 821 11.55 26.90 -3.64
CA VAL A 821 10.41 27.78 -3.83
C VAL A 821 9.78 27.42 -5.17
N TYR A 822 8.58 26.85 -5.13
CA TYR A 822 7.82 26.54 -6.33
C TYR A 822 7.03 27.75 -6.80
N VAL A 823 7.14 28.04 -8.09
CA VAL A 823 6.33 29.05 -8.77
C VAL A 823 5.20 28.30 -9.47
N THR A 824 4.08 28.15 -8.79
CA THR A 824 2.91 27.49 -9.40
C THR A 824 2.04 28.55 -10.06
N ALA A 825 2.11 28.65 -11.39
CA ALA A 825 1.11 29.38 -12.15
C ALA A 825 -0.24 28.63 -12.10
N TRP A 826 -1.34 29.34 -11.89
CA TRP A 826 -2.68 28.77 -12.05
C TRP A 826 -3.40 29.45 -13.22
N PRO A 827 -4.33 28.75 -13.92
CA PRO A 827 -5.01 29.32 -15.07
C PRO A 827 -5.66 30.67 -14.76
N GLY A 828 -5.31 31.69 -15.56
CA GLY A 828 -5.83 33.06 -15.44
C GLY A 828 -5.13 33.95 -14.41
N ALA A 829 -4.12 33.46 -13.70
CA ALA A 829 -3.31 34.29 -12.81
C ALA A 829 -2.46 35.30 -13.60
N SER A 830 -2.44 36.56 -13.17
CA SER A 830 -1.44 37.53 -13.66
C SER A 830 -0.07 37.26 -13.05
N SER A 831 1.00 37.73 -13.69
CA SER A 831 2.36 37.67 -13.13
C SER A 831 2.46 38.31 -11.75
N SER A 832 1.68 39.38 -11.50
CA SER A 832 1.60 40.04 -10.19
C SER A 832 0.94 39.17 -9.11
N GLN A 833 -0.09 38.38 -9.46
CA GLN A 833 -0.72 37.46 -8.52
C GLN A 833 0.20 36.30 -8.16
N ILE A 834 0.92 35.77 -9.16
CA ILE A 834 1.92 34.71 -8.95
C ILE A 834 3.06 35.24 -8.06
N ALA A 835 3.59 36.44 -8.37
CA ALA A 835 4.64 37.07 -7.58
C ALA A 835 4.20 37.35 -6.13
N ALA A 836 2.96 37.80 -5.89
CA ALA A 836 2.44 38.02 -4.54
C ALA A 836 2.47 36.75 -3.67
N ARG A 837 2.14 35.59 -4.25
CA ARG A 837 2.21 34.29 -3.56
C ARG A 837 3.64 33.84 -3.29
N VAL A 838 4.55 34.11 -4.22
CA VAL A 838 5.98 33.85 -4.03
C VAL A 838 6.53 34.75 -2.91
N ILE A 839 6.15 36.03 -2.87
CA ILE A 839 6.50 36.96 -1.78
C ILE A 839 6.04 36.41 -0.43
N GLU A 840 4.78 35.96 -0.29
CA GLU A 840 4.27 35.39 0.96
C GLU A 840 5.09 34.18 1.44
N THR A 841 5.50 33.33 0.50
CA THR A 841 6.35 32.16 0.77
C THR A 841 7.74 32.59 1.24
N LEU A 842 8.38 33.51 0.50
CA LEU A 842 9.70 34.04 0.84
C LEU A 842 9.71 34.82 2.15
N GLU A 843 8.66 35.57 2.47
CA GLU A 843 8.53 36.24 3.77
C GLU A 843 8.45 35.23 4.90
N THR A 844 7.73 34.12 4.68
CA THR A 844 7.64 33.03 5.65
C THR A 844 9.00 32.36 5.84
N ASP A 845 9.72 32.08 4.76
CA ASP A 845 11.06 31.51 4.82
C ASP A 845 12.06 32.45 5.51
N ALA A 846 12.02 33.75 5.20
CA ALA A 846 12.84 34.75 5.87
C ALA A 846 12.52 34.86 7.37
N ARG A 847 11.24 34.84 7.76
CA ARG A 847 10.80 34.81 9.17
C ARG A 847 11.29 33.55 9.89
N ASN A 848 11.37 32.43 9.18
CA ASN A 848 11.89 31.16 9.69
C ASN A 848 13.43 31.12 9.77
N GLY A 849 14.11 32.19 9.33
CA GLY A 849 15.57 32.31 9.36
C GLY A 849 16.27 31.54 8.24
N GLU A 850 15.54 31.18 7.18
CA GLU A 850 16.15 30.57 6.00
C GLU A 850 17.11 31.55 5.33
N LYS A 851 18.30 31.07 4.96
CA LYS A 851 19.36 31.91 4.38
C LYS A 851 19.59 31.66 2.90
N ASN A 852 19.15 30.51 2.40
CA ASN A 852 19.39 30.10 1.02
C ASN A 852 18.10 29.54 0.42
N ILE A 853 17.84 29.92 -0.82
CA ILE A 853 16.66 29.48 -1.58
C ILE A 853 17.06 28.99 -2.96
N VAL A 854 16.26 28.10 -3.52
CA VAL A 854 16.31 27.73 -4.92
C VAL A 854 14.91 27.87 -5.54
N ILE A 855 14.80 28.61 -6.63
CA ILE A 855 13.56 28.67 -7.42
C ILE A 855 13.58 27.52 -8.43
N ASP A 856 12.64 26.58 -8.32
CA ASP A 856 12.53 25.48 -9.28
C ASP A 856 11.73 25.94 -10.51
N SER A 857 12.43 26.18 -11.61
CA SER A 857 11.85 26.57 -12.91
C SER A 857 11.86 25.42 -13.92
N ILE A 858 12.22 24.20 -13.51
CA ILE A 858 12.10 23.00 -14.37
C ILE A 858 10.64 22.56 -14.45
N ALA A 859 9.89 22.69 -13.35
CA ALA A 859 8.47 22.33 -13.30
C ALA A 859 7.61 23.24 -14.19
N ASP A 860 7.99 24.51 -14.34
CA ASP A 860 7.36 25.49 -15.23
C ASP A 860 8.45 26.42 -15.82
N PRO A 861 8.83 26.23 -17.10
CA PRO A 861 9.84 27.04 -17.77
C PRO A 861 9.55 28.55 -17.78
N HIS A 862 8.29 28.97 -17.59
CA HIS A 862 7.90 30.38 -17.56
C HIS A 862 8.01 31.03 -16.17
N SER A 863 8.41 30.28 -15.14
CA SER A 863 8.52 30.78 -13.77
C SER A 863 9.46 31.97 -13.66
N LEU A 864 10.65 31.88 -14.26
CA LEU A 864 11.67 32.92 -14.22
C LEU A 864 11.23 34.17 -14.98
N GLU A 865 10.59 33.98 -16.14
CA GLU A 865 9.97 35.05 -16.94
C GLU A 865 8.92 35.81 -16.13
N THR A 866 7.99 35.07 -15.53
CA THR A 866 6.89 35.62 -14.74
C THR A 866 7.38 36.46 -13.58
N LEU A 867 8.42 36.00 -12.86
CA LEU A 867 8.99 36.75 -11.75
C LEU A 867 9.75 38.00 -12.22
N SER A 868 10.49 37.91 -13.32
CA SER A 868 11.22 39.04 -13.91
C SER A 868 10.26 40.14 -14.40
N ASP A 869 9.17 39.76 -15.05
CA ASP A 869 8.12 40.68 -15.50
C ASP A 869 7.43 41.38 -14.31
N ALA A 870 7.18 40.65 -13.22
CA ALA A 870 6.56 41.21 -12.02
C ALA A 870 7.46 42.26 -11.34
N VAL A 871 8.77 42.03 -11.28
CA VAL A 871 9.74 43.01 -10.76
C VAL A 871 9.77 44.24 -11.67
N SER A 872 9.83 44.05 -12.99
CA SER A 872 9.85 45.15 -13.96
C SER A 872 8.58 46.01 -13.90
N ALA A 873 7.41 45.40 -13.76
CA ALA A 873 6.13 46.11 -13.61
C ALA A 873 6.08 46.94 -12.32
N SER A 874 6.60 46.41 -11.20
CA SER A 874 6.61 47.12 -9.92
C SER A 874 7.49 48.38 -9.91
N ALA A 875 8.50 48.44 -10.79
CA ALA A 875 9.37 49.60 -10.93
C ALA A 875 8.70 50.76 -11.71
N GLY A 876 7.64 50.50 -12.48
CA GLY A 876 6.96 51.48 -13.33
C GLY A 876 5.87 52.33 -12.64
N ASP A 877 5.37 51.90 -11.47
CA ASP A 877 4.22 52.50 -10.79
C ASP A 877 4.57 53.49 -9.65
N HIS A 878 5.83 53.92 -9.55
CA HIS A 878 6.27 54.95 -8.61
C HIS A 878 6.75 56.22 -9.33
N PRO A 879 5.91 57.25 -9.50
CA PRO A 879 6.37 58.62 -9.80
C PRO A 879 7.01 59.31 -8.59
#